data_AF-A0AAF0YDA5-F1
#
_entry.id   AF-A0AAF0YDA5-F1
#
_cell.length_a   1.000
_cell.length_b   1.000
_cell.length_c   1.000
_cell.angle_alpha   90.00
_cell.angle_beta   90.00
_cell.angle_gamma   90.00
#
_symmetry.space_group_name_H-M   'P 1'
#
loop_
_entity.id
_entity.type
_entity.pdbx_description
1 polymer ?
#
loop_
_entity_poly.entity_id
_entity_poly.type
_entity_poly.pdbx_seq_one_letter_code
_entity_poly.pdbx_strand_id
1 'polypeptide(L)'
;MNSTTDTLLDVLPDLKSASGVLQLVGVLQLLIVSGLVWTYRERGFWSSSSANAAWIPGPKGSMFRGNVAELDTKGESSAKAWMSLYQRYGPAYEMTIPFFRLHIINHPIYLEHIQKHNSKNYVRGAFTRNVFGALHRTGVFVADGKDHALQRKVATRAFSKKNFETHITASLHHWLGVLMRLLDKMADKDQAFDFQELMGRFMFALFLRVAFHEEAMGLEILSDELTSLDSMPDYVEAFDKAQLLFDRRRRDPLWKMTEKLSGEDNVTKRAVDLFYSQIDGLIKKRLDAMQDGYKSNPDAGVDLLDLFLQQTQDTYTLGGMMFSFLSAGRDTTAFSTSWMMKEILHHDNAHLDAAAKIREELEHEGFTGFLGYTDAPKLKFANAMWDETARLNTVSPAGQLEAAEDDVLPAIPEFNIPPRAVKKGDIVSYQNYVLSRMPEVWGDDCATFNPYRWFKETGETVSYSPFKYHSWNAGPRSCLGRALATYEGVAIVCTILQRFEVELVDPAKVYEPLPALNMGVKGGLWMKRKGRPPKRTRVDFESPPSVAPPPPAPLPTWEDSSLFLDDGEPLPRSASPEASHLPPPIAQGSVSHTLETFPVRNTSDALRLLNQAGEKRPTGKTRPADSGHLGALGPNAYVLLREGMIELSTMSRLFAFFLGSVHPIMPLIPYDRIPITPDQLVAMAAREPYLMSAILVVTAGLTRELTLHRKLWQRVQSLFAEVALQGTGASIDTVEGLLLLSEYPPNMGQRSGSQHEDRMCWMTLGIAIRLGYLLGLDQLSVQNEDDDDSVTVSRDRGLVAWRYCYCLDRQISIQAGKAFWHRGPGMTYQHMHADAALDYPELTAIPGVQEDYASYLQCLMHLTQVLTNAHDLLYPSKSRSIALAKAEHYYKHIDDFTDTLAAFRTRWQSKVWRTYPINECVWISFHHVRLYIYAFSLQAYMQRADVLRLAIGRLQPSGAFSSLPLRYFLFFNHAAVFLLKASVVVPLPQSQKRTILHLASPADQAHSYPDLSSILGSMETPFVPERPFHNVAAEIDLLLGLAPADVSINPTPASAEGDLTGLLPPSDPFASFFSNEDGHLWEAISSTDMEWSAVNDEL
;
A
#
# COMPACT_ATOMS: atom_id res chain seq x y z
N MET A 1 -43.72 -63.32 0.00
CA MET A 1 -44.46 -64.00 -1.08
C MET A 1 -45.89 -64.26 -0.60
N ASN A 2 -46.85 -63.74 -1.38
CA ASN A 2 -48.24 -64.19 -1.54
C ASN A 2 -49.34 -63.75 -0.54
N SER A 3 -49.50 -62.45 -0.24
CA SER A 3 -50.87 -61.94 0.04
C SER A 3 -51.11 -60.43 -0.15
N THR A 4 -50.09 -59.61 -0.40
CA THR A 4 -50.25 -58.14 -0.54
C THR A 4 -50.19 -57.61 -1.98
N THR A 5 -49.99 -58.47 -2.98
CA THR A 5 -49.95 -58.09 -4.40
C THR A 5 -51.30 -58.17 -5.11
N ASP A 6 -52.28 -58.90 -4.57
CA ASP A 6 -53.57 -59.11 -5.24
C ASP A 6 -54.58 -57.98 -4.99
N THR A 7 -54.45 -57.22 -3.89
CA THR A 7 -55.35 -56.09 -3.58
C THR A 7 -55.09 -54.81 -4.38
N LEU A 8 -53.96 -54.70 -5.09
CA LEU A 8 -53.64 -53.53 -5.94
C LEU A 8 -54.07 -53.70 -7.40
N LEU A 9 -54.35 -54.93 -7.85
CA LEU A 9 -54.76 -55.24 -9.22
C LEU A 9 -56.29 -55.16 -9.42
N ASP A 10 -57.10 -55.26 -8.34
CA ASP A 10 -58.57 -55.14 -8.40
C ASP A 10 -59.08 -53.70 -8.55
N VAL A 11 -58.23 -52.68 -8.43
CA VAL A 11 -58.58 -51.26 -8.60
C VAL A 11 -58.36 -50.75 -10.04
N LEU A 12 -57.74 -51.57 -10.90
CA LEU A 12 -57.43 -51.20 -12.29
C LEU A 12 -58.62 -51.09 -13.27
N PRO A 13 -59.81 -51.71 -13.06
CA PRO A 13 -60.92 -51.53 -14.01
C PRO A 13 -61.48 -50.10 -14.04
N ASP A 14 -61.45 -49.37 -12.92
CA ASP A 14 -61.99 -48.00 -12.82
C ASP A 14 -61.05 -46.91 -13.36
N LEU A 15 -59.75 -47.22 -13.51
CA LEU A 15 -58.74 -46.33 -14.08
C LEU A 15 -58.86 -46.13 -15.61
N LYS A 16 -59.74 -46.89 -16.29
CA LYS A 16 -60.07 -46.69 -17.71
C LYS A 16 -61.11 -45.60 -17.94
N SER A 17 -61.77 -45.12 -16.88
CA SER A 17 -62.72 -44.00 -16.96
C SER A 17 -61.98 -42.67 -16.78
N ALA A 18 -62.44 -41.61 -17.46
CA ALA A 18 -61.91 -40.26 -17.25
C ALA A 18 -61.98 -39.84 -15.77
N SER A 19 -62.96 -40.35 -15.01
CA SER A 19 -63.10 -40.15 -13.57
C SER A 19 -62.00 -40.82 -12.73
N GLY A 20 -61.58 -42.05 -13.07
CA GLY A 20 -60.53 -42.76 -12.35
C GLY A 20 -59.15 -42.11 -12.53
N VAL A 21 -58.85 -41.62 -13.74
CA VAL A 21 -57.65 -40.81 -13.99
C VAL A 21 -57.69 -39.49 -13.21
N LEU A 22 -58.84 -38.81 -13.16
CA LEU A 22 -59.01 -37.57 -12.40
C LEU A 22 -58.83 -37.78 -10.89
N GLN A 23 -59.33 -38.89 -10.35
CA GLN A 23 -59.14 -39.26 -8.94
C GLN A 23 -57.68 -39.59 -8.62
N LEU A 24 -56.99 -40.33 -9.48
CA LEU A 24 -55.56 -40.63 -9.31
C LEU A 24 -54.71 -39.35 -9.36
N VAL A 25 -55.00 -38.44 -10.30
CA VAL A 25 -54.37 -37.12 -10.38
C VAL A 25 -54.64 -36.31 -9.11
N GLY A 26 -55.88 -36.33 -8.59
CA GLY A 26 -56.24 -35.67 -7.34
C GLY A 26 -55.50 -36.22 -6.12
N VAL A 27 -55.35 -37.54 -6.01
CA VAL A 27 -54.59 -38.20 -4.94
C VAL A 27 -53.09 -37.88 -5.05
N LEU A 28 -52.52 -37.94 -6.25
CA LEU A 28 -51.12 -37.56 -6.49
C LEU A 28 -50.87 -36.09 -6.15
N GLN A 29 -51.78 -35.19 -6.54
CA GLN A 29 -51.71 -33.77 -6.17
C GLN A 29 -51.78 -33.58 -4.64
N LEU A 30 -52.68 -34.28 -3.95
CA LEU A 30 -52.78 -34.23 -2.48
C LEU A 30 -51.51 -34.76 -1.80
N LEU A 31 -50.91 -35.85 -2.30
CA LEU A 31 -49.66 -36.39 -1.77
C LEU A 31 -48.48 -35.44 -2.01
N ILE A 32 -48.40 -34.82 -3.20
CA ILE A 32 -47.39 -33.81 -3.52
C ILE A 32 -47.55 -32.59 -2.60
N VAL A 33 -48.77 -32.05 -2.47
CA VAL A 33 -49.04 -30.90 -1.61
C VAL A 33 -48.75 -31.23 -0.15
N SER A 34 -49.18 -32.39 0.35
CA SER A 34 -48.91 -32.83 1.72
C SER A 34 -47.41 -33.04 1.97
N GLY A 35 -46.70 -33.62 1.00
CA GLY A 35 -45.25 -33.79 1.04
C GLY A 35 -44.50 -32.45 1.07
N LEU A 36 -44.96 -31.47 0.27
CA LEU A 36 -44.41 -30.11 0.28
C LEU A 36 -44.69 -29.40 1.61
N VAL A 37 -45.93 -29.45 2.12
CA VAL A 37 -46.31 -28.85 3.41
C VAL A 37 -45.48 -29.45 4.54
N TRP A 38 -45.29 -30.77 4.55
CA TRP A 38 -44.45 -31.44 5.55
C TRP A 38 -42.97 -31.04 5.44
N THR A 39 -42.43 -31.04 4.22
CA THR A 39 -41.02 -30.74 3.95
C THR A 39 -40.65 -29.29 4.27
N TYR A 40 -41.59 -28.37 4.13
CA TYR A 40 -41.43 -26.93 4.35
C TYR A 40 -42.22 -26.41 5.58
N ARG A 41 -42.65 -27.29 6.50
CA ARG A 41 -43.45 -26.89 7.66
C ARG A 41 -42.79 -25.84 8.57
N GLU A 42 -41.46 -25.87 8.66
CA GLU A 42 -40.64 -25.03 9.54
C GLU A 42 -39.66 -24.13 8.76
N ARG A 43 -39.82 -24.02 7.43
CA ARG A 43 -38.92 -23.24 6.57
C ARG A 43 -39.59 -22.70 5.31
N GLY A 44 -39.06 -21.62 4.76
CA GLY A 44 -39.57 -21.02 3.53
C GLY A 44 -39.53 -21.99 2.33
N PHE A 45 -40.54 -21.93 1.48
CA PHE A 45 -40.64 -22.73 0.27
C PHE A 45 -39.41 -22.53 -0.64
N TRP A 46 -38.92 -23.61 -1.24
CA TRP A 46 -37.67 -23.65 -2.03
C TRP A 46 -36.39 -23.22 -1.31
N SER A 47 -36.38 -23.11 0.03
CA SER A 47 -35.14 -22.93 0.78
C SER A 47 -34.37 -24.24 0.98
N SER A 48 -33.03 -24.15 1.02
CA SER A 48 -32.13 -25.27 1.32
C SER A 48 -32.40 -25.88 2.70
N SER A 49 -32.09 -27.16 2.90
CA SER A 49 -32.10 -27.77 4.25
C SER A 49 -30.86 -27.32 5.02
N SER A 50 -31.04 -27.03 6.32
CA SER A 50 -29.93 -26.67 7.20
C SER A 50 -29.05 -27.89 7.43
N ALA A 51 -27.76 -27.79 7.14
CA ALA A 51 -26.77 -28.74 7.62
C ALA A 51 -26.40 -28.50 9.11
N ASN A 52 -26.81 -27.35 9.67
CA ASN A 52 -26.38 -26.87 10.99
C ASN A 52 -27.51 -26.92 12.04
N ALA A 53 -28.73 -27.33 11.67
CA ALA A 53 -29.93 -27.26 12.52
C ALA A 53 -29.82 -28.02 13.86
N ALA A 54 -28.87 -28.94 14.00
CA ALA A 54 -28.62 -29.65 15.25
C ALA A 54 -28.08 -28.73 16.36
N TRP A 55 -27.41 -27.63 16.00
CA TRP A 55 -26.72 -26.77 16.97
C TRP A 55 -26.99 -25.28 16.75
N ILE A 56 -27.27 -24.83 15.53
CA ILE A 56 -27.45 -23.40 15.26
C ILE A 56 -28.86 -22.94 15.64
N PRO A 57 -29.01 -21.88 16.45
CA PRO A 57 -30.32 -21.34 16.76
C PRO A 57 -30.93 -20.62 15.56
N GLY A 58 -32.25 -20.47 15.58
CA GLY A 58 -32.98 -19.70 14.57
C GLY A 58 -34.49 -19.72 14.78
N PRO A 59 -35.21 -18.72 14.26
CA PRO A 59 -36.67 -18.68 14.34
C PRO A 59 -37.29 -19.81 13.51
N LYS A 60 -38.36 -20.42 14.01
CA LYS A 60 -39.16 -21.39 13.24
C LYS A 60 -39.94 -20.67 12.15
N GLY A 61 -39.71 -21.05 10.90
CA GLY A 61 -40.38 -20.45 9.74
C GLY A 61 -41.73 -21.11 9.44
N SER A 62 -42.46 -20.55 8.47
CA SER A 62 -43.62 -21.18 7.84
C SER A 62 -43.35 -21.43 6.36
N MET A 63 -44.09 -22.35 5.73
CA MET A 63 -43.90 -22.69 4.30
C MET A 63 -43.94 -21.46 3.38
N PHE A 64 -44.96 -20.61 3.50
CA PHE A 64 -45.16 -19.49 2.55
C PHE A 64 -44.38 -18.23 2.90
N ARG A 65 -44.15 -17.97 4.20
CA ARG A 65 -43.51 -16.73 4.66
C ARG A 65 -42.08 -16.95 5.14
N GLY A 66 -41.61 -18.19 5.29
CA GLY A 66 -40.36 -18.48 5.98
C GLY A 66 -40.33 -17.75 7.33
N ASN A 67 -39.30 -16.93 7.51
CA ASN A 67 -39.09 -16.03 8.65
C ASN A 67 -39.26 -14.54 8.29
N VAL A 68 -39.94 -14.20 7.19
CA VAL A 68 -40.13 -12.80 6.75
C VAL A 68 -40.78 -11.93 7.84
N ALA A 69 -41.65 -12.50 8.68
CA ALA A 69 -42.27 -11.78 9.80
C ALA A 69 -41.26 -11.26 10.84
N GLU A 70 -40.11 -11.93 10.99
CA GLU A 70 -39.02 -11.48 11.88
C GLU A 70 -38.26 -10.27 11.30
N LEU A 71 -38.42 -10.01 10.01
CA LEU A 71 -37.85 -8.87 9.31
C LEU A 71 -38.86 -7.72 9.15
N ASP A 72 -40.13 -7.91 9.51
CA ASP A 72 -41.13 -6.85 9.46
C ASP A 72 -40.91 -5.86 10.61
N THR A 73 -40.56 -4.63 10.26
CA THR A 73 -40.29 -3.55 11.23
C THR A 73 -41.46 -2.58 11.37
N LYS A 74 -42.58 -2.79 10.66
CA LYS A 74 -43.75 -1.89 10.66
C LYS A 74 -43.41 -0.40 10.43
N GLY A 75 -42.41 -0.14 9.60
CA GLY A 75 -41.94 1.21 9.27
C GLY A 75 -40.80 1.73 10.16
N GLU A 76 -40.33 0.97 11.14
CA GLU A 76 -39.11 1.29 11.90
C GLU A 76 -37.84 0.79 11.20
N SER A 77 -36.66 1.19 11.70
CA SER A 77 -35.38 0.76 11.13
C SER A 77 -35.11 -0.73 11.39
N SER A 78 -34.54 -1.40 10.38
CA SER A 78 -34.07 -2.78 10.47
C SER A 78 -33.05 -3.03 11.58
N ALA A 79 -32.34 -1.98 12.03
CA ALA A 79 -31.38 -2.02 13.13
C ALA A 79 -31.98 -2.61 14.42
N LYS A 80 -33.22 -2.21 14.78
CA LYS A 80 -33.90 -2.69 15.99
C LYS A 80 -34.26 -4.18 15.89
N ALA A 81 -34.73 -4.62 14.72
CA ALA A 81 -35.07 -6.03 14.49
C ALA A 81 -33.83 -6.93 14.60
N TRP A 82 -32.70 -6.50 14.02
CA TRP A 82 -31.44 -7.25 14.14
C TRP A 82 -30.94 -7.36 15.57
N MET A 83 -31.02 -6.27 16.34
CA MET A 83 -30.64 -6.29 17.76
C MET A 83 -31.51 -7.25 18.56
N SER A 84 -32.83 -7.25 18.34
CA SER A 84 -33.74 -8.20 18.98
C SER A 84 -33.47 -9.65 18.59
N LEU A 85 -33.11 -9.92 17.33
CA LEU A 85 -32.75 -11.26 16.87
C LEU A 85 -31.43 -11.74 17.49
N TYR A 86 -30.42 -10.86 17.56
CA TYR A 86 -29.17 -11.14 18.25
C TYR A 86 -29.39 -11.43 19.74
N GLN A 87 -30.22 -10.65 20.45
CA GLN A 87 -30.54 -10.91 21.86
C GLN A 87 -31.23 -12.26 22.07
N ARG A 88 -32.00 -12.75 21.10
CA ARG A 88 -32.71 -14.04 21.19
C ARG A 88 -31.87 -15.25 20.79
N TYR A 89 -31.00 -15.10 19.79
CA TYR A 89 -30.32 -16.22 19.14
C TYR A 89 -28.79 -16.13 19.17
N GLY A 90 -28.23 -15.07 19.73
CA GLY A 90 -26.79 -14.86 19.83
C GLY A 90 -26.13 -14.36 18.53
N PRO A 91 -24.79 -14.41 18.44
CA PRO A 91 -24.00 -13.78 17.39
C PRO A 91 -24.12 -14.45 16.01
N ALA A 92 -24.61 -15.69 15.96
CA ALA A 92 -24.77 -16.45 14.73
C ALA A 92 -26.05 -17.28 14.75
N TYR A 93 -26.90 -17.09 13.74
CA TYR A 93 -28.16 -17.81 13.60
C TYR A 93 -28.52 -18.01 12.12
N GLU A 94 -29.51 -18.87 11.86
CA GLU A 94 -30.06 -19.12 10.52
C GLU A 94 -31.51 -18.69 10.43
N MET A 95 -31.85 -18.16 9.26
CA MET A 95 -33.22 -17.86 8.88
C MET A 95 -33.48 -18.40 7.48
N THR A 96 -34.74 -18.61 7.16
CA THR A 96 -35.18 -18.96 5.81
C THR A 96 -36.15 -17.90 5.32
N ILE A 97 -35.88 -17.38 4.14
CA ILE A 97 -36.83 -16.58 3.38
C ILE A 97 -37.29 -17.49 2.22
N PRO A 98 -38.50 -17.34 1.66
CA PRO A 98 -38.82 -18.05 0.44
C PRO A 98 -37.67 -17.94 -0.58
N PHE A 99 -37.33 -19.05 -1.23
CA PHE A 99 -36.27 -19.23 -2.23
C PHE A 99 -34.82 -19.29 -1.73
N PHE A 100 -34.48 -18.82 -0.52
CA PHE A 100 -33.08 -18.83 -0.06
C PHE A 100 -32.93 -18.95 1.46
N ARG A 101 -31.78 -19.48 1.90
CA ARG A 101 -31.37 -19.50 3.31
C ARG A 101 -30.49 -18.30 3.60
N LEU A 102 -30.68 -17.70 4.78
CA LEU A 102 -29.92 -16.57 5.25
C LEU A 102 -29.09 -16.96 6.48
N HIS A 103 -27.77 -16.80 6.36
CA HIS A 103 -26.80 -17.06 7.41
C HIS A 103 -26.36 -15.75 8.04
N ILE A 104 -26.73 -15.50 9.30
CA ILE A 104 -26.22 -14.33 10.04
C ILE A 104 -24.87 -14.66 10.66
N ILE A 105 -23.87 -13.81 10.40
CA ILE A 105 -22.44 -14.08 10.64
C ILE A 105 -21.78 -12.91 11.41
N ASN A 106 -22.39 -12.45 12.51
CA ASN A 106 -21.89 -11.31 13.28
C ASN A 106 -20.69 -11.71 14.16
N HIS A 107 -19.57 -12.07 13.55
CA HIS A 107 -18.34 -12.38 14.27
C HIS A 107 -17.09 -12.06 13.43
N PRO A 108 -16.03 -11.45 14.00
CA PRO A 108 -14.82 -11.10 13.26
C PRO A 108 -14.16 -12.27 12.53
N ILE A 109 -14.14 -13.47 13.14
CA ILE A 109 -13.55 -14.67 12.53
C ILE A 109 -14.31 -15.08 11.25
N TYR A 110 -15.64 -14.99 11.24
CA TYR A 110 -16.43 -15.28 10.05
C TYR A 110 -16.20 -14.25 8.96
N LEU A 111 -16.16 -12.96 9.33
CA LEU A 111 -15.85 -11.88 8.41
C LEU A 111 -14.46 -12.04 7.80
N GLU A 112 -13.46 -12.39 8.59
CA GLU A 112 -12.10 -12.64 8.11
C GLU A 112 -12.05 -13.83 7.14
N HIS A 113 -12.69 -14.95 7.47
CA HIS A 113 -12.79 -16.07 6.53
C HIS A 113 -13.42 -15.65 5.21
N ILE A 114 -14.60 -15.02 5.27
CA ILE A 114 -15.40 -14.67 4.09
C ILE A 114 -14.75 -13.59 3.25
N GLN A 115 -14.13 -12.58 3.85
CA GLN A 115 -13.68 -11.39 3.12
C GLN A 115 -12.17 -11.40 2.84
N LYS A 116 -11.38 -12.25 3.50
CA LYS A 116 -9.93 -12.36 3.29
C LYS A 116 -9.53 -13.73 2.76
N HIS A 117 -9.91 -14.81 3.43
CA HIS A 117 -9.43 -16.15 3.09
C HIS A 117 -10.18 -16.79 1.91
N ASN A 118 -11.50 -16.56 1.81
CA ASN A 118 -12.35 -17.13 0.77
C ASN A 118 -13.20 -16.08 0.01
N SER A 119 -12.66 -14.87 -0.17
CA SER A 119 -13.40 -13.73 -0.74
C SER A 119 -13.90 -13.92 -2.17
N LYS A 120 -13.30 -14.84 -2.93
CA LYS A 120 -13.75 -15.15 -4.31
C LYS A 120 -15.04 -15.95 -4.32
N ASN A 121 -15.31 -16.72 -3.26
CA ASN A 121 -16.51 -17.53 -3.15
C ASN A 121 -17.75 -16.69 -2.78
N TYR A 122 -17.57 -15.55 -2.12
CA TYR A 122 -18.68 -14.72 -1.66
C TYR A 122 -18.86 -13.50 -2.56
N VAL A 123 -19.85 -13.59 -3.45
CA VAL A 123 -20.13 -12.61 -4.50
C VAL A 123 -21.35 -11.75 -4.13
N ARG A 124 -21.57 -10.63 -4.84
CA ARG A 124 -22.85 -9.90 -4.74
C ARG A 124 -23.99 -10.71 -5.33
N GLY A 125 -23.70 -11.46 -6.39
CA GLY A 125 -24.58 -12.51 -6.89
C GLY A 125 -25.87 -11.99 -7.53
N ALA A 126 -26.77 -12.91 -7.84
CA ALA A 126 -28.06 -12.57 -8.44
C ALA A 126 -28.94 -11.80 -7.45
N PHE A 127 -28.81 -12.11 -6.15
CA PHE A 127 -29.57 -11.45 -5.11
C PHE A 127 -29.35 -9.92 -5.08
N THR A 128 -28.10 -9.48 -4.96
CA THR A 128 -27.78 -8.04 -4.88
C THR A 128 -28.10 -7.33 -6.20
N ARG A 129 -27.78 -7.95 -7.34
CA ARG A 129 -28.10 -7.38 -8.66
C ARG A 129 -29.60 -7.20 -8.85
N ASN A 130 -30.42 -8.11 -8.33
CA ASN A 130 -31.87 -7.99 -8.41
C ASN A 130 -32.40 -6.79 -7.60
N VAL A 131 -31.85 -6.55 -6.40
CA VAL A 131 -32.31 -5.47 -5.50
C VAL A 131 -31.82 -4.07 -5.95
N PHE A 132 -30.57 -3.98 -6.40
CA PHE A 132 -29.89 -2.70 -6.64
C PHE A 132 -29.61 -2.38 -8.13
N GLY A 133 -29.71 -3.37 -9.02
CA GLY A 133 -29.21 -3.26 -10.39
C GLY A 133 -29.87 -2.20 -11.26
N ALA A 134 -31.16 -1.91 -11.04
CA ALA A 134 -31.87 -0.89 -11.82
C ALA A 134 -31.27 0.52 -11.65
N LEU A 135 -30.81 0.84 -10.44
CA LEU A 135 -30.25 2.15 -10.12
C LEU A 135 -28.72 2.18 -10.28
N HIS A 136 -28.02 1.08 -9.98
CA HIS A 136 -26.55 1.05 -10.08
C HIS A 136 -26.00 0.66 -11.46
N ARG A 137 -26.86 0.27 -12.43
CA ARG A 137 -26.44 -0.31 -13.73
C ARG A 137 -25.35 -1.39 -13.52
N THR A 138 -24.13 -1.15 -14.01
CA THR A 138 -22.95 -2.05 -13.89
C THR A 138 -21.93 -1.57 -12.85
N GLY A 139 -22.30 -0.64 -11.97
CA GLY A 139 -21.39 0.00 -11.03
C GLY A 139 -20.82 -0.90 -9.93
N VAL A 140 -19.85 -0.38 -9.19
CA VAL A 140 -18.95 -1.14 -8.31
C VAL A 140 -19.65 -1.91 -7.17
N PHE A 141 -20.85 -1.46 -6.78
CA PHE A 141 -21.66 -2.11 -5.74
C PHE A 141 -22.34 -3.40 -6.19
N VAL A 142 -22.59 -3.56 -7.50
CA VAL A 142 -23.27 -4.72 -8.10
C VAL A 142 -22.37 -5.55 -9.02
N ALA A 143 -21.19 -5.01 -9.38
CA ALA A 143 -20.16 -5.71 -10.13
C ALA A 143 -19.51 -6.84 -9.30
N ASP A 144 -19.10 -7.92 -9.97
CA ASP A 144 -18.38 -9.06 -9.40
C ASP A 144 -17.13 -9.39 -10.24
N GLY A 145 -16.22 -10.19 -9.68
CA GLY A 145 -15.05 -10.70 -10.42
C GLY A 145 -14.17 -9.62 -11.05
N LYS A 146 -13.91 -9.78 -12.35
CA LYS A 146 -13.00 -8.91 -13.12
C LYS A 146 -13.52 -7.48 -13.24
N ASP A 147 -14.82 -7.30 -13.44
CA ASP A 147 -15.43 -5.97 -13.62
C ASP A 147 -15.28 -5.13 -12.35
N HIS A 148 -15.52 -5.72 -11.19
CA HIS A 148 -15.28 -5.07 -9.90
C HIS A 148 -13.80 -4.72 -9.71
N ALA A 149 -12.88 -5.66 -10.03
CA ALA A 149 -11.46 -5.42 -9.88
C ALA A 149 -10.97 -4.27 -10.78
N LEU A 150 -11.47 -4.19 -12.02
CA LEU A 150 -11.16 -3.13 -12.96
C LEU A 150 -11.65 -1.76 -12.46
N GLN A 151 -12.95 -1.65 -12.15
CA GLN A 151 -13.54 -0.42 -11.64
C GLN A 151 -12.82 0.08 -10.39
N ARG A 152 -12.50 -0.82 -9.46
CA ARG A 152 -11.82 -0.49 -8.22
C ARG A 152 -10.37 -0.04 -8.45
N LYS A 153 -9.62 -0.71 -9.33
CA LYS A 153 -8.23 -0.33 -9.67
C LYS A 153 -8.16 1.10 -10.19
N VAL A 154 -9.10 1.46 -11.07
CA VAL A 154 -9.17 2.79 -11.70
C VAL A 154 -9.55 3.85 -10.66
N ALA A 155 -10.61 3.57 -9.89
CA ALA A 155 -11.06 4.46 -8.82
C ALA A 155 -9.97 4.75 -7.78
N THR A 156 -9.11 3.78 -7.46
CA THR A 156 -8.03 3.96 -6.46
C THR A 156 -7.08 5.11 -6.84
N ARG A 157 -6.89 5.40 -8.14
CA ARG A 157 -6.07 6.53 -8.60
C ARG A 157 -6.67 7.89 -8.22
N ALA A 158 -8.00 7.99 -8.17
CA ALA A 158 -8.73 9.19 -7.77
C ALA A 158 -8.53 9.53 -6.28
N PHE A 159 -8.23 8.52 -5.46
CA PHE A 159 -7.95 8.66 -4.03
C PHE A 159 -6.44 8.61 -3.72
N SER A 160 -5.60 9.02 -4.68
CA SER A 160 -4.16 9.17 -4.45
C SER A 160 -3.87 10.41 -3.60
N LYS A 161 -2.74 10.38 -2.86
CA LYS A 161 -2.32 11.51 -2.02
C LYS A 161 -2.25 12.84 -2.80
N LYS A 162 -1.72 12.82 -4.04
CA LYS A 162 -1.66 14.01 -4.91
C LYS A 162 -3.07 14.58 -5.12
N ASN A 163 -4.03 13.74 -5.49
CA ASN A 163 -5.40 14.18 -5.74
C ASN A 163 -6.11 14.68 -4.47
N PHE A 164 -5.75 14.13 -3.30
CA PHE A 164 -6.17 14.64 -1.99
C PHE A 164 -5.67 16.06 -1.72
N GLU A 165 -4.38 16.30 -1.93
CA GLU A 165 -3.74 17.60 -1.69
C GLU A 165 -4.12 18.66 -2.73
N THR A 166 -4.54 18.26 -3.93
CA THR A 166 -4.98 19.18 -5.00
C THR A 166 -6.50 19.22 -5.15
N HIS A 167 -7.07 18.45 -6.06
CA HIS A 167 -8.47 18.53 -6.51
C HIS A 167 -9.49 18.35 -5.39
N ILE A 168 -9.31 17.37 -4.51
CA ILE A 168 -10.26 17.08 -3.42
C ILE A 168 -10.25 18.20 -2.38
N THR A 169 -9.06 18.59 -1.88
CA THR A 169 -8.95 19.67 -0.87
C THR A 169 -9.47 20.99 -1.42
N ALA A 170 -9.11 21.35 -2.66
CA ALA A 170 -9.62 22.55 -3.31
C ALA A 170 -11.15 22.52 -3.46
N SER A 171 -11.72 21.37 -3.83
CA SER A 171 -13.18 21.21 -3.95
C SER A 171 -13.88 21.33 -2.60
N LEU A 172 -13.32 20.72 -1.55
CA LEU A 172 -13.86 20.81 -0.19
C LEU A 172 -13.81 22.25 0.33
N HIS A 173 -12.68 22.94 0.18
CA HIS A 173 -12.51 24.33 0.63
C HIS A 173 -13.45 25.30 -0.09
N HIS A 174 -13.65 25.12 -1.40
CA HIS A 174 -14.62 25.89 -2.17
C HIS A 174 -16.03 25.78 -1.57
N TRP A 175 -16.52 24.55 -1.39
CA TRP A 175 -17.87 24.32 -0.86
C TRP A 175 -17.99 24.69 0.62
N LEU A 176 -16.95 24.51 1.44
CA LEU A 176 -16.92 25.00 2.82
C LEU A 176 -17.08 26.53 2.84
N GLY A 177 -16.46 27.26 1.91
CA GLY A 177 -16.66 28.69 1.75
C GLY A 177 -18.13 29.06 1.53
N VAL A 178 -18.82 28.36 0.62
CA VAL A 178 -20.27 28.55 0.36
C VAL A 178 -21.10 28.23 1.60
N LEU A 179 -20.87 27.06 2.21
CA LEU A 179 -21.58 26.61 3.41
C LEU A 179 -21.41 27.61 4.57
N MET A 180 -20.21 28.10 4.82
CA MET A 180 -19.96 29.04 5.91
C MET A 180 -20.66 30.39 5.70
N ARG A 181 -20.75 30.88 4.45
CA ARG A 181 -21.52 32.10 4.13
C ARG A 181 -23.02 31.89 4.30
N LEU A 182 -23.53 30.73 3.91
CA LEU A 182 -24.93 30.36 4.14
C LEU A 182 -25.24 30.31 5.64
N LEU A 183 -24.40 29.60 6.42
CA LEU A 183 -24.56 29.49 7.88
C LEU A 183 -24.47 30.85 8.57
N ASP A 184 -23.62 31.77 8.12
CA ASP A 184 -23.60 33.15 8.61
C ASP A 184 -24.94 33.86 8.39
N LYS A 185 -25.53 33.77 7.18
CA LYS A 185 -26.84 34.38 6.89
C LYS A 185 -27.98 33.74 7.70
N MET A 186 -27.90 32.42 7.94
CA MET A 186 -28.85 31.70 8.80
C MET A 186 -28.72 32.13 10.26
N ALA A 187 -27.48 32.31 10.73
CA ALA A 187 -27.14 32.78 12.06
C ALA A 187 -27.66 34.19 12.34
N ASP A 188 -27.61 35.08 11.34
CA ASP A 188 -28.14 36.45 11.43
C ASP A 188 -29.67 36.47 11.59
N LYS A 189 -30.38 35.44 11.11
CA LYS A 189 -31.84 35.29 11.22
C LYS A 189 -32.31 34.45 12.41
N ASP A 190 -31.38 33.91 13.20
CA ASP A 190 -31.66 32.97 14.30
C ASP A 190 -32.55 31.78 13.89
N GLN A 191 -32.36 31.30 12.65
CA GLN A 191 -33.19 30.25 12.06
C GLN A 191 -32.69 28.86 12.46
N ALA A 192 -33.57 28.01 12.99
CA ALA A 192 -33.28 26.59 13.17
C ALA A 192 -33.31 25.86 11.82
N PHE A 193 -32.48 24.83 11.66
CA PHE A 193 -32.32 24.11 10.41
C PHE A 193 -32.03 22.62 10.63
N ASP A 194 -32.38 21.80 9.64
CA ASP A 194 -31.97 20.39 9.61
C ASP A 194 -30.54 20.27 9.07
N PHE A 195 -29.59 19.97 9.97
CA PHE A 195 -28.19 19.78 9.61
C PHE A 195 -28.00 18.58 8.67
N GLN A 196 -28.82 17.54 8.80
CA GLN A 196 -28.69 16.36 7.93
C GLN A 196 -29.06 16.68 6.49
N GLU A 197 -30.17 17.42 6.27
CA GLU A 197 -30.55 17.89 4.94
C GLU A 197 -29.46 18.79 4.34
N LEU A 198 -28.95 19.74 5.14
CA LEU A 198 -27.91 20.66 4.72
C LEU A 198 -26.61 19.93 4.33
N MET A 199 -26.18 18.93 5.11
CA MET A 199 -25.04 18.09 4.76
C MET A 199 -25.30 17.24 3.53
N GLY A 200 -26.52 16.74 3.34
CA GLY A 200 -26.92 16.03 2.13
C GLY A 200 -26.77 16.88 0.86
N ARG A 201 -27.14 18.16 0.92
CA ARG A 201 -26.95 19.14 -0.16
C ARG A 201 -25.47 19.45 -0.39
N PHE A 202 -24.75 19.74 0.68
CA PHE A 202 -23.31 20.01 0.65
C PHE A 202 -22.51 18.88 0.02
N MET A 203 -22.73 17.64 0.48
CA MET A 203 -22.00 16.49 -0.02
C MET A 203 -22.34 16.19 -1.49
N PHE A 204 -23.58 16.44 -1.93
CA PHE A 204 -23.95 16.31 -3.34
C PHE A 204 -23.15 17.31 -4.19
N ALA A 205 -23.17 18.58 -3.82
CA ALA A 205 -22.47 19.64 -4.53
C ALA A 205 -20.95 19.40 -4.56
N LEU A 206 -20.38 18.96 -3.43
CA LEU A 206 -18.98 18.55 -3.34
C LEU A 206 -18.66 17.41 -4.29
N PHE A 207 -19.45 16.33 -4.30
CA PHE A 207 -19.18 15.18 -5.16
C PHE A 207 -19.44 15.44 -6.65
N LEU A 208 -20.34 16.34 -7.02
CA LEU A 208 -20.44 16.81 -8.41
C LEU A 208 -19.13 17.44 -8.87
N ARG A 209 -18.49 18.26 -8.02
CA ARG A 209 -17.19 18.84 -8.32
C ARG A 209 -16.06 17.81 -8.30
N VAL A 210 -16.02 16.92 -7.29
CA VAL A 210 -14.98 15.88 -7.19
C VAL A 210 -15.06 14.89 -8.35
N ALA A 211 -16.27 14.50 -8.76
CA ALA A 211 -16.47 13.46 -9.75
C ALA A 211 -16.50 13.98 -11.20
N PHE A 212 -17.03 15.18 -11.44
CA PHE A 212 -17.27 15.73 -12.79
C PHE A 212 -16.65 17.11 -13.03
N HIS A 213 -16.00 17.70 -12.02
CA HIS A 213 -15.61 19.11 -12.04
C HIS A 213 -16.79 20.05 -12.36
N GLU A 214 -18.00 19.66 -11.93
CA GLU A 214 -19.23 20.37 -12.27
C GLU A 214 -19.69 21.25 -11.09
N GLU A 215 -19.72 22.56 -11.31
CA GLU A 215 -20.06 23.55 -10.29
C GLU A 215 -21.49 24.10 -10.44
N ALA A 216 -21.98 24.28 -11.67
CA ALA A 216 -23.26 24.93 -11.93
C ALA A 216 -24.43 24.15 -11.31
N MET A 217 -24.48 22.83 -11.56
CA MET A 217 -25.48 21.97 -10.92
C MET A 217 -25.31 21.90 -9.39
N GLY A 218 -24.08 22.04 -8.87
CA GLY A 218 -23.84 22.11 -7.43
C GLY A 218 -24.49 23.35 -6.81
N LEU A 219 -24.40 24.50 -7.50
CA LEU A 219 -24.98 25.78 -7.03
C LEU A 219 -26.51 25.79 -7.09
N GLU A 220 -27.12 25.01 -7.99
CA GLU A 220 -28.58 24.77 -8.00
C GLU A 220 -29.05 23.98 -6.76
N ILE A 221 -28.18 23.15 -6.18
CA ILE A 221 -28.48 22.33 -4.99
C ILE A 221 -28.19 23.09 -3.69
N LEU A 222 -27.03 23.78 -3.65
CA LEU A 222 -26.57 24.54 -2.50
C LEU A 222 -25.91 25.83 -2.97
N SER A 223 -26.47 26.97 -2.58
CA SER A 223 -25.84 28.28 -2.77
C SER A 223 -25.64 28.96 -1.43
N ASP A 224 -24.99 30.12 -1.41
CA ASP A 224 -24.92 30.94 -0.21
C ASP A 224 -26.19 31.80 -0.02
N GLU A 225 -27.22 31.66 -0.85
CA GLU A 225 -28.53 32.28 -0.66
C GLU A 225 -29.49 31.38 0.10
N LEU A 226 -30.25 31.97 1.04
CA LEU A 226 -31.22 31.25 1.86
C LEU A 226 -32.34 30.61 1.02
N THR A 227 -32.67 31.20 -0.13
CA THR A 227 -33.67 30.67 -1.07
C THR A 227 -33.30 29.31 -1.63
N SER A 228 -32.01 28.94 -1.63
CA SER A 228 -31.61 27.59 -2.04
C SER A 228 -32.17 26.51 -1.12
N LEU A 229 -32.55 26.83 0.12
CA LEU A 229 -33.15 25.88 1.06
C LEU A 229 -34.66 25.67 0.83
N ASP A 230 -35.32 26.51 0.03
CA ASP A 230 -36.78 26.48 -0.14
C ASP A 230 -37.25 25.32 -1.02
N SER A 231 -36.38 24.81 -1.91
CA SER A 231 -36.70 23.69 -2.81
C SER A 231 -35.44 22.90 -3.17
N MET A 232 -35.65 21.71 -3.75
CA MET A 232 -34.59 20.85 -4.31
C MET A 232 -34.88 20.60 -5.78
N PRO A 233 -33.85 20.41 -6.62
CA PRO A 233 -34.06 19.97 -8.00
C PRO A 233 -34.81 18.62 -8.06
N ASP A 234 -35.74 18.48 -9.00
CA ASP A 234 -36.59 17.30 -9.17
C ASP A 234 -35.83 15.97 -9.23
N TYR A 235 -34.65 15.94 -9.85
CA TYR A 235 -33.83 14.73 -9.97
C TYR A 235 -33.24 14.30 -8.63
N VAL A 236 -32.93 15.25 -7.74
CA VAL A 236 -32.43 14.95 -6.39
C VAL A 236 -33.57 14.48 -5.50
N GLU A 237 -34.73 15.13 -5.55
CA GLU A 237 -35.91 14.70 -4.79
C GLU A 237 -36.38 13.29 -5.19
N ALA A 238 -36.40 13.00 -6.50
CA ALA A 238 -36.76 11.68 -7.00
C ALA A 238 -35.75 10.62 -6.53
N PHE A 239 -34.46 10.94 -6.55
CA PHE A 239 -33.41 10.07 -6.05
C PHE A 239 -33.58 9.76 -4.55
N ASP A 240 -33.77 10.78 -3.71
CA ASP A 240 -33.94 10.62 -2.26
C ASP A 240 -35.15 9.74 -1.92
N LYS A 241 -36.27 9.89 -2.65
CA LYS A 241 -37.44 9.01 -2.51
C LYS A 241 -37.16 7.56 -2.90
N ALA A 242 -36.42 7.34 -3.98
CA ALA A 242 -36.09 5.98 -4.43
C ALA A 242 -35.21 5.23 -3.42
N GLN A 243 -34.34 5.94 -2.69
CA GLN A 243 -33.46 5.32 -1.71
C GLN A 243 -34.18 4.66 -0.53
N LEU A 244 -35.34 5.21 -0.13
CA LEU A 244 -36.16 4.65 0.96
C LEU A 244 -36.72 3.26 0.61
N LEU A 245 -36.88 2.95 -0.68
CA LEU A 245 -37.43 1.66 -1.12
C LEU A 245 -36.43 0.50 -0.94
N PHE A 246 -35.12 0.76 -0.96
CA PHE A 246 -34.13 -0.32 -0.92
C PHE A 246 -34.12 -1.10 0.39
N ASP A 247 -34.32 -0.45 1.55
CA ASP A 247 -34.42 -1.20 2.81
C ASP A 247 -35.67 -2.11 2.83
N ARG A 248 -36.77 -1.68 2.21
CA ARG A 248 -37.97 -2.50 2.08
C ARG A 248 -37.74 -3.68 1.12
N ARG A 249 -37.10 -3.47 -0.03
CA ARG A 249 -36.77 -4.55 -1.00
C ARG A 249 -35.94 -5.67 -0.39
N ARG A 250 -35.05 -5.34 0.55
CA ARG A 250 -34.23 -6.33 1.28
C ARG A 250 -35.05 -7.26 2.16
N ARG A 251 -36.23 -6.81 2.60
CA ARG A 251 -37.13 -7.53 3.52
C ARG A 251 -38.28 -8.21 2.81
N ASP A 252 -38.67 -7.70 1.64
CA ASP A 252 -39.77 -8.21 0.83
C ASP A 252 -39.24 -9.07 -0.33
N PRO A 253 -39.29 -10.42 -0.24
CA PRO A 253 -38.86 -11.29 -1.33
C PRO A 253 -39.72 -11.14 -2.60
N LEU A 254 -40.91 -10.54 -2.49
CA LEU A 254 -41.85 -10.31 -3.58
C LEU A 254 -41.96 -8.82 -3.96
N TRP A 255 -40.94 -8.02 -3.63
CA TRP A 255 -40.96 -6.55 -3.79
C TRP A 255 -41.39 -6.07 -5.18
N LYS A 256 -41.03 -6.79 -6.25
CA LYS A 256 -41.43 -6.43 -7.62
C LYS A 256 -42.95 -6.44 -7.82
N MET A 257 -43.64 -7.37 -7.15
CA MET A 257 -45.09 -7.46 -7.21
C MET A 257 -45.73 -6.44 -6.26
N THR A 258 -45.20 -6.32 -5.04
CA THR A 258 -45.77 -5.39 -4.05
C THR A 258 -45.60 -3.93 -4.47
N GLU A 259 -44.45 -3.54 -5.03
CA GLU A 259 -44.22 -2.19 -5.59
C GLU A 259 -45.09 -1.91 -6.82
N LYS A 260 -45.34 -2.92 -7.66
CA LYS A 260 -46.25 -2.77 -8.81
C LYS A 260 -47.71 -2.62 -8.37
N LEU A 261 -48.11 -3.29 -7.28
CA LEU A 261 -49.45 -3.19 -6.71
C LEU A 261 -49.66 -1.87 -5.95
N SER A 262 -48.62 -1.33 -5.30
CA SER A 262 -48.66 -0.04 -4.62
C SER A 262 -48.42 1.16 -5.54
N GLY A 263 -47.88 0.93 -6.74
CA GLY A 263 -47.47 1.98 -7.70
C GLY A 263 -46.11 2.61 -7.38
N GLU A 264 -45.39 2.11 -6.38
CA GLU A 264 -44.04 2.56 -5.99
C GLU A 264 -42.97 2.23 -7.04
N ASP A 265 -43.25 1.31 -7.97
CA ASP A 265 -42.35 0.98 -9.07
C ASP A 265 -42.07 2.20 -9.98
N ASN A 266 -43.05 3.09 -10.12
CA ASN A 266 -42.91 4.35 -10.86
C ASN A 266 -41.96 5.35 -10.18
N VAL A 267 -41.82 5.29 -8.86
CA VAL A 267 -40.90 6.17 -8.10
C VAL A 267 -39.46 5.87 -8.50
N THR A 268 -39.09 4.59 -8.56
CA THR A 268 -37.73 4.18 -8.95
C THR A 268 -37.46 4.47 -10.42
N LYS A 269 -38.44 4.22 -11.31
CA LYS A 269 -38.30 4.55 -12.74
C LYS A 269 -38.07 6.05 -12.94
N ARG A 270 -38.90 6.90 -12.32
CA ARG A 270 -38.74 8.36 -12.38
C ARG A 270 -37.35 8.80 -11.89
N ALA A 271 -36.87 8.23 -10.79
CA ALA A 271 -35.54 8.54 -10.26
C ALA A 271 -34.44 8.14 -11.23
N VAL A 272 -34.50 6.93 -11.80
CA VAL A 272 -33.55 6.45 -12.81
C VAL A 272 -33.55 7.37 -14.03
N ASP A 273 -34.73 7.68 -14.58
CA ASP A 273 -34.87 8.49 -15.80
C ASP A 273 -34.33 9.91 -15.60
N LEU A 274 -34.75 10.59 -14.52
CA LEU A 274 -34.31 11.96 -14.24
C LEU A 274 -32.83 12.02 -13.90
N PHE A 275 -32.33 11.13 -13.06
CA PHE A 275 -30.94 11.17 -12.62
C PHE A 275 -29.98 10.86 -13.77
N TYR A 276 -30.25 9.79 -14.54
CA TYR A 276 -29.41 9.43 -15.67
C TYR A 276 -29.51 10.42 -16.83
N SER A 277 -30.61 11.17 -16.97
CA SER A 277 -30.66 12.28 -17.94
C SER A 277 -29.56 13.32 -17.67
N GLN A 278 -29.25 13.59 -16.40
CA GLN A 278 -28.19 14.52 -16.01
C GLN A 278 -26.80 13.89 -16.14
N ILE A 279 -26.61 12.67 -15.63
CA ILE A 279 -25.31 11.98 -15.66
C ILE A 279 -24.86 11.67 -17.09
N ASP A 280 -25.76 11.12 -17.91
CA ASP A 280 -25.44 10.79 -19.31
C ASP A 280 -25.20 12.10 -20.11
N GLY A 281 -25.89 13.19 -19.75
CA GLY A 281 -25.63 14.54 -20.28
C GLY A 281 -24.24 15.07 -19.94
N LEU A 282 -23.77 14.91 -18.69
CA LEU A 282 -22.42 15.27 -18.27
C LEU A 282 -21.33 14.44 -18.96
N ILE A 283 -21.56 13.13 -19.08
CA ILE A 283 -20.64 12.24 -19.80
C ILE A 283 -20.53 12.68 -21.26
N LYS A 284 -21.67 12.96 -21.92
CA LYS A 284 -21.69 13.44 -23.29
C LYS A 284 -20.94 14.77 -23.44
N LYS A 285 -21.22 15.75 -22.56
CA LYS A 285 -20.52 17.05 -22.53
C LYS A 285 -19.00 16.88 -22.45
N ARG A 286 -18.50 15.94 -21.64
CA ARG A 286 -17.06 15.66 -21.54
C ARG A 286 -16.50 14.96 -22.78
N LEU A 287 -17.23 13.99 -23.34
CA LEU A 287 -16.83 13.32 -24.58
C LEU A 287 -16.76 14.29 -25.77
N ASP A 288 -17.71 15.20 -25.89
CA ASP A 288 -17.73 16.24 -26.92
C ASP A 288 -16.53 17.19 -26.72
N ALA A 289 -16.25 17.63 -25.49
CA ALA A 289 -15.07 18.47 -25.20
C ALA A 289 -13.74 17.77 -25.53
N MET A 290 -13.63 16.45 -25.35
CA MET A 290 -12.45 15.67 -25.74
C MET A 290 -12.26 15.64 -27.27
N GLN A 291 -13.35 15.63 -28.04
CA GLN A 291 -13.27 15.76 -29.51
C GLN A 291 -12.77 17.14 -29.92
N ASP A 292 -13.11 18.17 -29.14
CA ASP A 292 -12.65 19.56 -29.32
C ASP A 292 -11.23 19.81 -28.75
N GLY A 293 -10.52 18.77 -28.33
CA GLY A 293 -9.11 18.84 -27.90
C GLY A 293 -8.88 19.00 -26.40
N TYR A 294 -9.91 18.87 -25.56
CA TYR A 294 -9.74 18.84 -24.09
C TYR A 294 -8.79 17.72 -23.65
N LYS A 295 -7.85 18.07 -22.77
CA LYS A 295 -6.98 17.12 -22.06
C LYS A 295 -7.00 17.45 -20.57
N SER A 296 -7.15 16.43 -19.73
CA SER A 296 -7.07 16.58 -18.28
C SER A 296 -5.69 17.11 -17.85
N ASN A 297 -5.63 18.04 -16.90
CA ASN A 297 -4.37 18.54 -16.33
C ASN A 297 -3.93 17.68 -15.12
N PRO A 298 -2.89 16.84 -15.23
CA PRO A 298 -2.47 15.95 -14.15
C PRO A 298 -1.90 16.68 -12.92
N ASP A 299 -1.52 17.96 -13.04
CA ASP A 299 -0.94 18.75 -11.96
C ASP A 299 -1.98 19.46 -11.10
N ALA A 300 -3.12 19.80 -11.69
CA ALA A 300 -4.27 20.33 -10.95
C ALA A 300 -5.03 19.22 -10.17
N GLY A 301 -4.71 17.96 -10.40
CA GLY A 301 -5.53 16.81 -10.00
C GLY A 301 -6.57 16.47 -11.06
N VAL A 302 -7.08 15.23 -11.01
CA VAL A 302 -7.95 14.66 -12.05
C VAL A 302 -9.26 14.23 -11.40
N ASP A 303 -10.38 14.57 -12.04
CA ASP A 303 -11.71 14.13 -11.59
C ASP A 303 -11.96 12.63 -11.89
N LEU A 304 -12.99 12.07 -11.26
CA LEU A 304 -13.31 10.64 -11.42
C LEU A 304 -13.71 10.30 -12.86
N LEU A 305 -14.43 11.18 -13.55
CA LEU A 305 -14.89 10.94 -14.92
C LEU A 305 -13.70 10.80 -15.87
N ASP A 306 -12.73 11.71 -15.81
CA ASP A 306 -11.51 11.66 -16.61
C ASP A 306 -10.71 10.38 -16.38
N LEU A 307 -10.70 9.86 -15.15
CA LEU A 307 -10.04 8.58 -14.83
C LEU A 307 -10.79 7.38 -15.41
N PHE A 308 -12.12 7.36 -15.39
CA PHE A 308 -12.91 6.27 -15.97
C PHE A 308 -12.95 6.29 -17.50
N LEU A 309 -12.89 7.46 -18.11
CA LEU A 309 -12.82 7.63 -19.57
C LEU A 309 -11.56 7.01 -20.18
N GLN A 310 -10.49 6.82 -19.39
CA GLN A 310 -9.29 6.08 -19.81
C GLN A 310 -9.53 4.58 -20.00
N GLN A 311 -10.69 4.06 -19.61
CA GLN A 311 -10.98 2.61 -19.60
C GLN A 311 -12.13 2.23 -20.51
N THR A 312 -13.17 3.06 -20.58
CA THR A 312 -14.33 2.82 -21.43
C THR A 312 -14.98 4.13 -21.80
N GLN A 313 -15.57 4.17 -23.00
CA GLN A 313 -16.41 5.28 -23.48
C GLN A 313 -17.89 4.87 -23.58
N ASP A 314 -18.24 3.64 -23.19
CA ASP A 314 -19.63 3.19 -23.13
C ASP A 314 -20.40 3.98 -22.06
N THR A 315 -21.32 4.84 -22.51
CA THR A 315 -22.10 5.73 -21.65
C THR A 315 -22.92 4.96 -20.61
N TYR A 316 -23.44 3.77 -20.95
CA TYR A 316 -24.21 2.98 -20.01
C TYR A 316 -23.35 2.53 -18.82
N THR A 317 -22.20 1.94 -19.12
CA THR A 317 -21.23 1.48 -18.11
C THR A 317 -20.62 2.64 -17.33
N LEU A 318 -20.18 3.70 -18.00
CA LEU A 318 -19.68 4.91 -17.35
C LEU A 318 -20.71 5.52 -16.41
N GLY A 319 -21.96 5.65 -16.86
CA GLY A 319 -23.04 6.16 -16.02
C GLY A 319 -23.23 5.32 -14.75
N GLY A 320 -23.15 3.99 -14.85
CA GLY A 320 -23.19 3.10 -13.68
C GLY A 320 -22.02 3.27 -12.72
N MET A 321 -20.80 3.40 -13.27
CA MET A 321 -19.59 3.67 -12.48
C MET A 321 -19.72 5.01 -11.74
N MET A 322 -20.00 6.10 -12.48
CA MET A 322 -20.12 7.45 -11.92
C MET A 322 -21.23 7.57 -10.89
N PHE A 323 -22.41 7.01 -11.18
CA PHE A 323 -23.52 6.94 -10.23
C PHE A 323 -23.12 6.31 -8.90
N SER A 324 -22.36 5.21 -8.96
CA SER A 324 -21.95 4.50 -7.74
C SER A 324 -21.04 5.36 -6.86
N PHE A 325 -20.13 6.16 -7.42
CA PHE A 325 -19.29 7.06 -6.63
C PHE A 325 -20.06 8.24 -6.07
N LEU A 326 -20.94 8.86 -6.86
CA LEU A 326 -21.77 9.98 -6.42
C LEU A 326 -22.71 9.56 -5.27
N SER A 327 -23.38 8.41 -5.41
CA SER A 327 -24.23 7.87 -4.34
C SER A 327 -23.43 7.44 -3.11
N ALA A 328 -22.24 6.87 -3.27
CA ALA A 328 -21.40 6.46 -2.15
C ALA A 328 -20.91 7.65 -1.32
N GLY A 329 -20.45 8.71 -2.00
CA GLY A 329 -19.85 9.89 -1.39
C GLY A 329 -20.82 10.83 -0.72
N ARG A 330 -22.08 10.87 -1.17
CA ARG A 330 -23.10 11.78 -0.65
C ARG A 330 -23.60 11.39 0.74
N ASP A 331 -24.39 10.32 0.82
CA ASP A 331 -25.21 10.06 2.02
C ASP A 331 -24.39 9.52 3.18
N THR A 332 -23.36 8.72 2.88
CA THR A 332 -22.55 8.10 3.93
C THR A 332 -21.81 9.15 4.76
N THR A 333 -21.17 10.12 4.12
CA THR A 333 -20.50 11.22 4.81
C THR A 333 -21.51 12.17 5.46
N ALA A 334 -22.61 12.54 4.77
CA ALA A 334 -23.63 13.43 5.32
C ALA A 334 -24.30 12.88 6.59
N PHE A 335 -24.60 11.58 6.62
CA PHE A 335 -25.14 10.93 7.81
C PHE A 335 -24.08 10.76 8.91
N SER A 336 -22.84 10.45 8.55
CA SER A 336 -21.75 10.32 9.53
C SER A 336 -21.45 11.64 10.23
N THR A 337 -21.40 12.76 9.50
CA THR A 337 -21.22 14.10 10.10
C THR A 337 -22.41 14.51 10.96
N SER A 338 -23.63 14.17 10.54
CA SER A 338 -24.84 14.40 11.34
C SER A 338 -24.80 13.61 12.66
N TRP A 339 -24.48 12.32 12.60
CA TRP A 339 -24.31 11.53 13.81
C TRP A 339 -23.17 12.06 14.68
N MET A 340 -22.03 12.44 14.11
CA MET A 340 -20.92 13.02 14.87
C MET A 340 -21.33 14.30 15.60
N MET A 341 -22.04 15.20 14.91
CA MET A 341 -22.55 16.44 15.50
C MET A 341 -23.58 16.17 16.60
N LYS A 342 -24.44 15.16 16.42
CA LYS A 342 -25.32 14.65 17.49
C LYS A 342 -24.50 14.20 18.68
N GLU A 343 -23.49 13.35 18.50
CA GLU A 343 -22.71 12.80 19.62
C GLU A 343 -21.89 13.88 20.33
N ILE A 344 -21.48 14.95 19.63
CA ILE A 344 -20.79 16.10 20.22
C ILE A 344 -21.73 16.96 21.09
N LEU A 345 -22.99 17.13 20.69
CA LEU A 345 -23.92 18.11 21.28
C LEU A 345 -24.98 17.50 22.20
N HIS A 346 -25.20 16.18 22.16
CA HIS A 346 -26.26 15.52 22.93
C HIS A 346 -25.96 15.47 24.43
N HIS A 347 -26.98 15.60 25.26
CA HIS A 347 -26.80 15.72 26.71
C HIS A 347 -26.16 14.48 27.36
N ASP A 348 -26.44 13.27 26.86
CA ASP A 348 -25.83 12.02 27.35
C ASP A 348 -24.28 12.06 27.29
N ASN A 349 -23.74 12.78 26.30
CA ASN A 349 -22.30 12.91 26.08
C ASN A 349 -21.73 14.25 26.59
N ALA A 350 -22.51 15.05 27.31
CA ALA A 350 -22.07 16.35 27.81
C ALA A 350 -20.83 16.24 28.71
N HIS A 351 -20.66 15.12 29.41
CA HIS A 351 -19.49 14.81 30.23
C HIS A 351 -18.16 14.76 29.44
N LEU A 352 -18.22 14.56 28.11
CA LEU A 352 -17.03 14.57 27.25
C LEU A 352 -16.55 15.99 26.96
N ASP A 353 -17.42 17.01 27.03
CA ASP A 353 -17.17 18.38 26.58
C ASP A 353 -16.47 18.43 25.19
N ALA A 354 -16.98 17.62 24.26
CA ALA A 354 -16.29 17.32 23.01
C ALA A 354 -16.09 18.57 22.13
N ALA A 355 -17.06 19.49 22.10
CA ALA A 355 -16.97 20.71 21.30
C ALA A 355 -15.84 21.63 21.79
N ALA A 356 -15.65 21.77 23.12
CA ALA A 356 -14.55 22.56 23.67
C ALA A 356 -13.19 21.90 23.42
N LYS A 357 -13.08 20.59 23.62
CA LYS A 357 -11.84 19.83 23.36
C LYS A 357 -11.42 19.87 21.90
N ILE A 358 -12.37 19.78 20.95
CA ILE A 358 -12.05 19.92 19.53
C ILE A 358 -11.56 21.33 19.21
N ARG A 359 -12.15 22.37 19.82
CA ARG A 359 -11.65 23.75 19.66
C ARG A 359 -10.26 23.94 20.25
N GLU A 360 -10.02 23.44 21.46
CA GLU A 360 -8.71 23.48 22.10
C GLU A 360 -7.67 22.72 21.27
N GLU A 361 -8.02 21.57 20.70
CA GLU A 361 -7.15 20.80 19.81
C GLU A 361 -6.80 21.58 18.53
N LEU A 362 -7.78 22.28 17.94
CA LEU A 362 -7.56 23.15 16.77
C LEU A 362 -6.65 24.34 17.12
N GLU A 363 -6.86 24.97 18.27
CA GLU A 363 -6.03 26.09 18.75
C GLU A 363 -4.59 25.64 19.06
N HIS A 364 -4.44 24.50 19.74
CA HIS A 364 -3.14 23.91 20.09
C HIS A 364 -2.30 23.58 18.85
N GLU A 365 -2.93 23.00 17.82
CA GLU A 365 -2.25 22.70 16.56
C GLU A 365 -2.08 23.93 15.65
N GLY A 366 -2.57 25.11 16.08
CA GLY A 366 -2.39 26.38 15.37
C GLY A 366 -3.24 26.52 14.10
N PHE A 367 -4.34 25.77 13.98
CA PHE A 367 -5.18 25.82 12.80
C PHE A 367 -6.11 27.00 12.82
N THR A 368 -5.87 27.95 11.92
CA THR A 368 -6.68 29.17 11.82
C THR A 368 -7.63 29.15 10.63
N GLY A 369 -7.62 28.15 9.74
CA GLY A 369 -8.50 28.07 8.55
C GLY A 369 -8.96 26.67 8.15
N PHE A 370 -9.41 26.50 6.90
CA PHE A 370 -9.90 25.20 6.43
C PHE A 370 -8.77 24.16 6.47
N LEU A 371 -9.04 23.04 7.13
CA LEU A 371 -8.08 21.96 7.29
C LEU A 371 -7.71 21.37 5.92
N GLY A 372 -6.41 21.19 5.67
CA GLY A 372 -5.94 20.40 4.54
C GLY A 372 -5.94 18.90 4.85
N TYR A 373 -5.76 18.07 3.83
CA TYR A 373 -5.72 16.62 4.00
C TYR A 373 -4.60 16.15 4.97
N THR A 374 -3.45 16.82 4.97
CA THR A 374 -2.31 16.50 5.84
C THR A 374 -2.48 17.00 7.28
N ASP A 375 -3.49 17.83 7.53
CA ASP A 375 -3.78 18.41 8.84
C ASP A 375 -4.75 17.57 9.65
N ALA A 376 -5.76 17.00 9.00
CA ALA A 376 -6.77 16.18 9.66
C ALA A 376 -6.20 15.06 10.55
N PRO A 377 -5.12 14.34 10.18
CA PRO A 377 -4.51 13.31 11.05
C PRO A 377 -3.90 13.84 12.36
N LYS A 378 -3.65 15.15 12.49
CA LYS A 378 -3.09 15.76 13.71
C LYS A 378 -4.14 15.92 14.81
N LEU A 379 -5.41 16.05 14.43
CA LEU A 379 -6.56 16.23 15.34
C LEU A 379 -7.00 14.89 15.93
N LYS A 380 -6.18 14.32 16.81
CA LYS A 380 -6.36 12.98 17.38
C LYS A 380 -7.73 12.79 18.04
N PHE A 381 -8.19 13.74 18.85
CA PHE A 381 -9.46 13.64 19.55
C PHE A 381 -10.64 13.75 18.58
N ALA A 382 -10.58 14.67 17.60
CA ALA A 382 -11.58 14.74 16.54
C ALA A 382 -11.67 13.44 15.72
N ASN A 383 -10.53 12.80 15.41
CA ASN A 383 -10.51 11.50 14.74
C ASN A 383 -11.06 10.38 15.62
N ALA A 384 -10.78 10.37 16.92
CA ALA A 384 -11.34 9.41 17.85
C ALA A 384 -12.88 9.54 17.97
N MET A 385 -13.39 10.77 17.97
CA MET A 385 -14.84 11.05 17.88
C MET A 385 -15.42 10.53 16.56
N TRP A 386 -14.72 10.73 15.44
CA TRP A 386 -15.14 10.23 14.12
C TRP A 386 -15.19 8.70 14.09
N ASP A 387 -14.14 8.02 14.56
CA ASP A 387 -14.07 6.55 14.57
C ASP A 387 -15.12 5.94 15.51
N GLU A 388 -15.37 6.54 16.67
CA GLU A 388 -16.42 6.08 17.57
C GLU A 388 -17.83 6.30 16.99
N THR A 389 -18.03 7.41 16.29
CA THR A 389 -19.26 7.68 15.53
C THR A 389 -19.45 6.64 14.45
N ALA A 390 -18.43 6.37 13.62
CA ALA A 390 -18.52 5.37 12.56
C ALA A 390 -18.74 3.95 13.11
N ARG A 391 -18.24 3.64 14.30
CA ARG A 391 -18.47 2.36 15.00
C ARG A 391 -19.94 2.23 15.43
N LEU A 392 -20.42 3.13 16.29
CA LEU A 392 -21.78 3.03 16.86
C LEU A 392 -22.84 3.42 15.85
N ASN A 393 -22.68 4.55 15.19
CA ASN A 393 -23.62 5.08 14.21
C ASN A 393 -23.22 4.68 12.79
N THR A 394 -22.94 3.39 12.60
CA THR A 394 -22.48 2.84 11.33
C THR A 394 -23.50 3.05 10.21
N VAL A 395 -23.18 3.95 9.29
CA VAL A 395 -24.08 4.37 8.19
C VAL A 395 -24.40 3.24 7.21
N SER A 396 -23.58 2.19 7.14
CA SER A 396 -23.88 0.95 6.42
C SER A 396 -24.13 -0.17 7.43
N PRO A 397 -25.38 -0.34 7.90
CA PRO A 397 -25.63 -1.07 9.14
C PRO A 397 -25.74 -2.60 8.94
N ALA A 398 -25.83 -3.07 7.70
CA ALA A 398 -25.71 -4.48 7.34
C ALA A 398 -25.31 -4.66 5.86
N GLY A 399 -24.80 -5.84 5.52
CA GLY A 399 -24.52 -6.25 4.15
C GLY A 399 -24.83 -7.72 3.91
N GLN A 400 -25.00 -8.07 2.64
CA GLN A 400 -25.31 -9.42 2.16
C GLN A 400 -24.37 -9.84 1.03
N LEU A 401 -24.01 -11.11 1.01
CA LEU A 401 -23.23 -11.79 -0.02
C LEU A 401 -23.88 -13.15 -0.32
N GLU A 402 -23.66 -13.67 -1.51
CA GLU A 402 -24.13 -14.96 -1.99
C GLU A 402 -22.92 -15.92 -2.09
N ALA A 403 -23.05 -17.13 -1.56
CA ALA A 403 -22.02 -18.16 -1.69
C ALA A 403 -22.08 -18.77 -3.11
N ALA A 404 -21.00 -18.64 -3.87
CA ALA A 404 -20.89 -19.15 -5.24
C ALA A 404 -20.70 -20.68 -5.28
N GLU A 405 -20.07 -21.24 -4.26
CA GLU A 405 -19.79 -22.65 -4.03
C GLU A 405 -19.97 -22.99 -2.54
N ASP A 406 -20.09 -24.28 -2.23
CA ASP A 406 -20.17 -24.78 -0.85
C ASP A 406 -18.92 -24.39 -0.05
N ASP A 407 -19.11 -24.06 1.23
CA ASP A 407 -18.02 -23.65 2.14
C ASP A 407 -18.30 -24.09 3.58
N VAL A 408 -17.26 -24.09 4.41
CA VAL A 408 -17.37 -24.33 5.85
C VAL A 408 -16.70 -23.16 6.58
N LEU A 409 -17.52 -22.36 7.26
CA LEU A 409 -17.03 -21.30 8.13
C LEU A 409 -16.34 -21.91 9.37
N PRO A 410 -15.25 -21.32 9.85
CA PRO A 410 -14.45 -21.84 10.98
C PRO A 410 -15.24 -21.93 12.29
N ALA A 411 -14.83 -22.81 13.20
CA ALA A 411 -15.37 -22.81 14.56
C ALA A 411 -15.02 -21.52 15.32
N ILE A 412 -15.85 -21.15 16.29
CA ILE A 412 -15.53 -20.11 17.29
C ILE A 412 -15.56 -20.77 18.68
N PRO A 413 -14.41 -21.32 19.13
CA PRO A 413 -14.34 -22.09 20.37
C PRO A 413 -14.76 -21.29 21.61
N GLU A 414 -14.48 -19.98 21.61
CA GLU A 414 -14.81 -19.05 22.70
C GLU A 414 -16.32 -18.99 23.00
N PHE A 415 -17.17 -19.21 21.98
CA PHE A 415 -18.62 -19.25 22.11
C PHE A 415 -19.22 -20.65 21.97
N ASN A 416 -18.38 -21.69 21.97
CA ASN A 416 -18.77 -23.08 21.72
C ASN A 416 -19.55 -23.25 20.40
N ILE A 417 -19.18 -22.47 19.37
CA ILE A 417 -19.80 -22.52 18.05
C ILE A 417 -18.95 -23.42 17.15
N PRO A 418 -19.46 -24.58 16.68
CA PRO A 418 -18.71 -25.49 15.81
C PRO A 418 -18.57 -24.93 14.37
N PRO A 419 -17.80 -25.60 13.50
CA PRO A 419 -17.72 -25.22 12.09
C PRO A 419 -19.12 -25.23 11.44
N ARG A 420 -19.37 -24.25 10.57
CA ARG A 420 -20.68 -24.01 9.98
C ARG A 420 -20.67 -24.21 8.48
N ALA A 421 -21.45 -25.18 8.00
CA ALA A 421 -21.58 -25.41 6.56
C ALA A 421 -22.48 -24.34 5.92
N VAL A 422 -22.06 -23.81 4.78
CA VAL A 422 -22.79 -22.88 3.92
C VAL A 422 -22.88 -23.53 2.54
N LYS A 423 -24.07 -23.61 1.95
CA LYS A 423 -24.24 -24.20 0.61
C LYS A 423 -24.20 -23.14 -0.46
N LYS A 424 -23.83 -23.55 -1.67
CA LYS A 424 -23.97 -22.77 -2.89
C LYS A 424 -25.38 -22.18 -3.02
N GLY A 425 -25.44 -20.88 -3.27
CA GLY A 425 -26.67 -20.10 -3.39
C GLY A 425 -27.25 -19.63 -2.05
N ASP A 426 -26.73 -20.07 -0.90
CA ASP A 426 -27.11 -19.50 0.39
C ASP A 426 -26.59 -18.05 0.50
N ILE A 427 -27.37 -17.20 1.18
CA ILE A 427 -27.02 -15.80 1.44
C ILE A 427 -26.38 -15.70 2.81
N VAL A 428 -25.21 -15.07 2.90
CA VAL A 428 -24.57 -14.70 4.18
C VAL A 428 -24.77 -13.22 4.44
N SER A 429 -25.08 -12.85 5.67
CA SER A 429 -25.30 -11.46 6.06
C SER A 429 -24.63 -11.11 7.37
N TYR A 430 -23.91 -9.99 7.35
CA TYR A 430 -23.35 -9.36 8.53
C TYR A 430 -24.15 -8.11 8.87
N GLN A 431 -24.29 -7.82 10.16
CA GLN A 431 -25.02 -6.68 10.70
C GLN A 431 -24.05 -5.81 11.50
N ASN A 432 -23.44 -4.84 10.84
CA ASN A 432 -22.47 -3.92 11.46
C ASN A 432 -23.06 -3.20 12.69
N TYR A 433 -24.35 -2.85 12.65
CA TYR A 433 -25.03 -2.21 13.77
C TYR A 433 -25.04 -3.08 15.03
N VAL A 434 -25.19 -4.40 14.85
CA VAL A 434 -25.14 -5.38 15.94
C VAL A 434 -23.69 -5.63 16.34
N LEU A 435 -22.82 -5.91 15.37
CA LEU A 435 -21.40 -6.21 15.60
C LEU A 435 -20.69 -5.10 16.39
N SER A 436 -21.07 -3.83 16.18
CA SER A 436 -20.51 -2.72 16.94
C SER A 436 -20.99 -2.67 18.40
N ARG A 437 -22.11 -3.30 18.75
CA ARG A 437 -22.72 -3.29 20.09
C ARG A 437 -22.69 -4.65 20.79
N MET A 438 -21.83 -5.56 20.32
CA MET A 438 -21.64 -6.87 20.91
C MET A 438 -20.62 -6.81 22.05
N PRO A 439 -21.00 -7.15 23.30
CA PRO A 439 -20.05 -7.27 24.40
C PRO A 439 -18.92 -8.24 24.11
N GLU A 440 -19.20 -9.30 23.36
CA GLU A 440 -18.24 -10.31 22.89
C GLU A 440 -17.09 -9.72 22.06
N VAL A 441 -17.32 -8.58 21.41
CA VAL A 441 -16.36 -7.95 20.50
C VAL A 441 -15.76 -6.69 21.12
N TRP A 442 -16.58 -5.91 21.82
CA TRP A 442 -16.22 -4.56 22.29
C TRP A 442 -16.20 -4.40 23.82
N GLY A 443 -16.55 -5.44 24.59
CA GLY A 443 -16.62 -5.40 26.05
C GLY A 443 -17.94 -4.81 26.57
N ASP A 444 -18.07 -4.72 27.90
CA ASP A 444 -19.33 -4.31 28.55
C ASP A 444 -19.78 -2.89 28.17
N ASP A 445 -18.83 -2.00 27.85
CA ASP A 445 -19.10 -0.63 27.41
C ASP A 445 -19.42 -0.50 25.91
N CYS A 446 -19.66 -1.62 25.20
CA CYS A 446 -19.84 -1.68 23.76
C CYS A 446 -20.91 -0.74 23.20
N ALA A 447 -21.99 -0.50 23.95
CA ALA A 447 -23.09 0.38 23.57
C ALA A 447 -22.88 1.85 23.98
N THR A 448 -21.89 2.13 24.82
CA THR A 448 -21.54 3.48 25.28
C THR A 448 -20.68 4.18 24.24
N PHE A 449 -21.00 5.44 23.95
CA PHE A 449 -20.17 6.28 23.10
C PHE A 449 -18.91 6.70 23.86
N ASN A 450 -17.79 6.07 23.54
CA ASN A 450 -16.52 6.27 24.25
C ASN A 450 -15.37 6.54 23.25
N PRO A 451 -15.06 7.81 22.93
CA PRO A 451 -13.93 8.13 22.05
C PRO A 451 -12.58 7.72 22.68
N TYR A 452 -12.49 7.55 24.00
CA TYR A 452 -11.25 7.18 24.66
C TYR A 452 -10.79 5.75 24.36
N ARG A 453 -11.66 4.88 23.80
CA ARG A 453 -11.27 3.53 23.37
C ARG A 453 -10.29 3.51 22.21
N TRP A 454 -10.15 4.64 21.52
CA TRP A 454 -9.23 4.84 20.42
C TRP A 454 -7.86 5.34 20.90
N PHE A 455 -7.67 5.41 22.22
CA PHE A 455 -6.41 5.75 22.85
C PHE A 455 -5.94 4.65 23.79
N LYS A 456 -4.63 4.50 23.91
CA LYS A 456 -4.01 3.82 25.05
C LYS A 456 -3.96 4.78 26.24
N GLU A 457 -3.71 4.23 27.43
CA GLU A 457 -3.45 5.05 28.63
C GLU A 457 -2.29 6.04 28.43
N THR A 458 -1.35 5.73 27.53
CA THR A 458 -0.22 6.60 27.15
C THR A 458 -0.60 7.77 26.23
N GLY A 459 -1.84 7.85 25.75
CA GLY A 459 -2.30 8.87 24.78
C GLY A 459 -1.97 8.55 23.31
N GLU A 460 -1.38 7.38 23.02
CA GLU A 460 -1.20 6.89 21.65
C GLU A 460 -2.52 6.39 21.05
N THR A 461 -2.71 6.56 19.74
CA THR A 461 -3.90 6.06 19.05
C THR A 461 -3.87 4.53 18.91
N VAL A 462 -5.05 3.92 19.00
CA VAL A 462 -5.28 2.48 18.86
C VAL A 462 -5.90 2.20 17.50
N SER A 463 -5.43 1.15 16.83
CA SER A 463 -6.03 0.64 15.60
C SER A 463 -6.52 -0.78 15.82
N TYR A 464 -7.76 -1.04 15.42
CA TYR A 464 -8.37 -2.37 15.49
C TYR A 464 -8.31 -3.07 14.13
N SER A 465 -8.34 -4.41 14.17
CA SER A 465 -8.52 -5.22 12.96
C SER A 465 -9.77 -4.76 12.19
N PRO A 466 -9.72 -4.66 10.84
CA PRO A 466 -10.87 -4.32 10.01
C PRO A 466 -12.07 -5.26 10.18
N PHE A 467 -11.86 -6.48 10.68
CA PHE A 467 -12.95 -7.43 10.95
C PHE A 467 -13.61 -7.20 12.32
N LYS A 468 -12.92 -6.55 13.27
CA LYS A 468 -13.50 -6.05 14.52
C LYS A 468 -14.15 -4.69 14.31
N TYR A 469 -13.41 -3.75 13.71
CA TYR A 469 -13.93 -2.44 13.30
C TYR A 469 -14.41 -2.46 11.85
N HIS A 470 -15.50 -3.19 11.62
CA HIS A 470 -16.02 -3.50 10.29
C HIS A 470 -16.93 -2.41 9.67
N SER A 471 -17.02 -1.23 10.28
CA SER A 471 -17.81 -0.09 9.77
C SER A 471 -17.41 0.34 8.35
N TRP A 472 -16.16 0.08 7.96
CA TRP A 472 -15.61 0.38 6.64
C TRP A 472 -15.53 -0.84 5.73
N ASN A 473 -16.13 -1.98 6.12
CA ASN A 473 -15.98 -3.28 5.48
C ASN A 473 -14.50 -3.76 5.46
N ALA A 474 -14.20 -4.96 4.99
CA ALA A 474 -12.83 -5.46 4.89
C ALA A 474 -12.55 -6.25 3.60
N GLY A 475 -11.29 -6.65 3.42
CA GLY A 475 -10.83 -7.40 2.26
C GLY A 475 -10.90 -6.63 0.94
N PRO A 476 -11.03 -7.32 -0.22
CA PRO A 476 -11.08 -6.71 -1.55
C PRO A 476 -12.25 -5.74 -1.77
N ARG A 477 -13.26 -5.78 -0.89
CA ARG A 477 -14.48 -4.96 -0.93
C ARG A 477 -14.50 -3.89 0.18
N SER A 478 -13.38 -3.67 0.88
CA SER A 478 -13.22 -2.58 1.85
C SER A 478 -13.60 -1.22 1.24
N CYS A 479 -14.07 -0.28 2.06
CA CYS A 479 -14.46 1.05 1.60
C CYS A 479 -13.26 1.78 1.02
N LEU A 480 -13.33 2.11 -0.28
CA LEU A 480 -12.28 2.84 -0.97
C LEU A 480 -12.21 4.31 -0.51
N GLY A 481 -13.35 4.88 -0.14
CA GLY A 481 -13.49 6.27 0.29
C GLY A 481 -13.21 6.52 1.78
N ARG A 482 -12.71 5.54 2.56
CA ARG A 482 -12.51 5.71 4.01
C ARG A 482 -11.68 6.96 4.35
N ALA A 483 -10.52 7.12 3.71
CA ALA A 483 -9.65 8.27 3.95
C ALA A 483 -10.33 9.60 3.57
N LEU A 484 -11.11 9.59 2.49
CA LEU A 484 -11.87 10.76 2.05
C LEU A 484 -12.96 11.13 3.04
N ALA A 485 -13.81 10.19 3.42
CA ALA A 485 -14.90 10.43 4.36
C ALA A 485 -14.37 10.91 5.72
N THR A 486 -13.26 10.33 6.22
CA THR A 486 -12.62 10.81 7.45
C THR A 486 -12.12 12.24 7.31
N TYR A 487 -11.43 12.57 6.22
CA TYR A 487 -10.96 13.92 5.98
C TYR A 487 -12.11 14.93 5.88
N GLU A 488 -13.09 14.68 5.00
CA GLU A 488 -14.26 15.52 4.81
C GLU A 488 -15.03 15.71 6.12
N GLY A 489 -15.30 14.61 6.83
CA GLY A 489 -16.09 14.63 8.05
C GLY A 489 -15.44 15.45 9.17
N VAL A 490 -14.15 15.22 9.42
CA VAL A 490 -13.39 15.98 10.42
C VAL A 490 -13.27 17.44 9.99
N ALA A 491 -12.94 17.71 8.72
CA ALA A 491 -12.80 19.08 8.23
C ALA A 491 -14.09 19.89 8.35
N ILE A 492 -15.24 19.31 7.97
CA ILE A 492 -16.55 19.96 8.05
C ILE A 492 -16.91 20.27 9.51
N VAL A 493 -16.84 19.27 10.40
CA VAL A 493 -17.24 19.43 11.81
C VAL A 493 -16.33 20.42 12.53
N CYS A 494 -15.02 20.32 12.35
CA CYS A 494 -14.05 21.24 12.95
C CYS A 494 -14.26 22.68 12.47
N THR A 495 -14.47 22.89 11.16
CA THR A 495 -14.72 24.24 10.61
C THR A 495 -15.98 24.87 11.20
N ILE A 496 -17.06 24.10 11.35
CA ILE A 496 -18.31 24.58 11.96
C ILE A 496 -18.08 24.94 13.44
N LEU A 497 -17.46 24.05 14.21
CA LEU A 497 -17.25 24.25 15.65
C LEU A 497 -16.26 25.38 15.97
N GLN A 498 -15.33 25.67 15.07
CA GLN A 498 -14.42 26.80 15.17
C GLN A 498 -15.11 28.14 14.96
N ARG A 499 -16.10 28.21 14.05
CA ARG A 499 -16.77 29.46 13.67
C ARG A 499 -18.06 29.73 14.42
N PHE A 500 -18.77 28.69 14.84
CA PHE A 500 -20.10 28.80 15.42
C PHE A 500 -20.23 28.08 16.75
N GLU A 501 -20.89 28.73 17.70
CA GLU A 501 -21.52 28.04 18.83
C GLU A 501 -22.89 27.53 18.40
N VAL A 502 -23.04 26.20 18.37
CA VAL A 502 -24.26 25.51 17.93
C VAL A 502 -24.84 24.66 19.06
N GLU A 503 -26.15 24.46 19.03
CA GLU A 503 -26.86 23.54 19.92
C GLU A 503 -27.95 22.78 19.16
N LEU A 504 -28.32 21.61 19.67
CA LEU A 504 -29.49 20.87 19.22
C LEU A 504 -30.75 21.65 19.62
N VAL A 505 -31.75 21.68 18.74
CA VAL A 505 -33.07 22.27 19.08
C VAL A 505 -33.69 21.53 20.26
N ASP A 506 -33.52 20.21 20.29
CA ASP A 506 -33.89 19.35 21.42
C ASP A 506 -32.68 18.46 21.82
N PRO A 507 -31.94 18.83 22.90
CA PRO A 507 -30.79 18.07 23.37
C PRO A 507 -31.15 16.82 24.18
N ALA A 508 -32.43 16.65 24.55
CA ALA A 508 -32.94 15.51 25.32
C ALA A 508 -33.67 14.48 24.43
N LYS A 509 -33.94 14.82 23.16
CA LYS A 509 -34.58 13.93 22.19
C LYS A 509 -33.77 12.65 21.99
N VAL A 510 -34.44 11.51 22.08
CA VAL A 510 -33.87 10.23 21.63
C VAL A 510 -33.87 10.19 20.11
N TYR A 511 -32.69 10.18 19.51
CA TYR A 511 -32.51 10.12 18.06
C TYR A 511 -32.51 8.67 17.57
N GLU A 512 -33.42 8.33 16.66
CA GLU A 512 -33.57 6.98 16.11
C GLU A 512 -32.95 6.85 14.71
N PRO A 513 -32.49 5.65 14.31
CA PRO A 513 -32.09 5.36 12.93
C PRO A 513 -33.22 5.55 11.91
N LEU A 514 -32.91 6.18 10.77
CA LEU A 514 -33.79 6.26 9.59
C LEU A 514 -33.97 4.87 8.95
N PRO A 515 -35.19 4.46 8.58
CA PRO A 515 -35.45 3.20 7.87
C PRO A 515 -35.11 3.33 6.37
N ALA A 516 -33.83 3.48 6.07
CA ALA A 516 -33.31 3.63 4.70
C ALA A 516 -32.10 2.69 4.47
N LEU A 517 -31.59 2.67 3.24
CA LEU A 517 -30.39 1.89 2.89
C LEU A 517 -29.19 2.26 3.76
N ASN A 518 -28.94 3.56 3.90
CA ASN A 518 -27.92 4.11 4.78
C ASN A 518 -28.58 4.66 6.06
N MET A 519 -27.91 4.47 7.20
CA MET A 519 -28.45 4.78 8.52
C MET A 519 -28.28 6.27 8.86
N GLY A 520 -29.20 7.12 8.40
CA GLY A 520 -29.32 8.51 8.85
C GLY A 520 -30.10 8.66 10.16
N VAL A 521 -30.31 9.90 10.58
CA VAL A 521 -31.16 10.30 11.70
C VAL A 521 -32.61 10.43 11.24
N LYS A 522 -33.53 9.72 11.90
CA LYS A 522 -34.97 9.77 11.61
C LYS A 522 -35.54 11.14 11.97
N GLY A 523 -36.12 11.81 10.97
CA GLY A 523 -36.68 13.15 11.13
C GLY A 523 -35.65 14.29 11.17
N GLY A 524 -34.41 14.00 10.76
CA GLY A 524 -33.35 15.02 10.66
C GLY A 524 -32.67 15.36 11.98
N LEU A 525 -31.59 16.13 11.89
CA LEU A 525 -30.85 16.66 13.03
C LEU A 525 -31.05 18.17 13.10
N TRP A 526 -32.06 18.59 13.85
CA TRP A 526 -32.41 20.00 13.97
C TRP A 526 -31.46 20.73 14.92
N MET A 527 -30.81 21.76 14.39
CA MET A 527 -29.81 22.57 15.09
C MET A 527 -30.16 24.05 14.99
N LYS A 528 -29.62 24.83 15.93
CA LYS A 528 -29.67 26.29 15.93
C LYS A 528 -28.40 26.86 16.58
N ARG A 529 -28.22 28.17 16.48
CA ARG A 529 -27.10 28.86 17.10
C ARG A 529 -27.32 29.01 18.61
N LYS A 530 -26.24 28.96 19.38
CA LYS A 530 -26.24 29.24 20.83
C LYS A 530 -25.84 30.71 21.07
N GLY A 531 -26.63 31.46 21.86
CA GLY A 531 -26.32 32.83 22.30
C GLY A 531 -26.48 33.95 21.26
N ARG A 532 -26.08 35.20 21.57
CA ARG A 532 -26.09 36.40 20.68
C ARG A 532 -24.78 36.46 19.86
N PRO A 533 -24.71 37.02 18.64
CA PRO A 533 -23.48 36.96 17.84
C PRO A 533 -22.31 37.56 18.63
N PRO A 534 -21.17 36.88 18.81
CA PRO A 534 -19.99 37.54 19.34
C PRO A 534 -19.64 38.73 18.44
N LYS A 535 -19.13 39.83 19.02
CA LYS A 535 -18.56 40.94 18.22
C LYS A 535 -17.43 40.35 17.38
N ARG A 536 -17.70 40.14 16.08
CA ARG A 536 -16.79 39.55 15.09
C ARG A 536 -15.39 40.18 15.21
N THR A 537 -14.40 39.44 15.71
CA THR A 537 -13.05 39.53 15.13
C THR A 537 -13.14 38.78 13.81
N ARG A 538 -13.35 39.52 12.72
CA ARG A 538 -13.20 38.98 11.36
C ARG A 538 -11.78 38.44 11.26
N VAL A 539 -11.60 37.13 11.40
CA VAL A 539 -10.50 36.46 10.73
C VAL A 539 -10.96 36.39 9.29
N ASP A 540 -10.59 37.40 8.50
CA ASP A 540 -10.85 37.40 7.07
C ASP A 540 -10.01 36.27 6.48
N PHE A 541 -10.65 35.15 6.17
CA PHE A 541 -10.09 34.19 5.23
C PHE A 541 -10.05 34.88 3.88
N GLU A 542 -8.89 35.42 3.51
CA GLU A 542 -8.64 35.75 2.12
C GLU A 542 -8.98 34.51 1.30
N SER A 543 -10.01 34.65 0.47
CA SER A 543 -10.32 33.64 -0.52
C SER A 543 -9.08 33.51 -1.40
N PRO A 544 -8.60 32.29 -1.73
CA PRO A 544 -7.65 32.18 -2.82
C PRO A 544 -8.27 32.86 -4.05
N PRO A 545 -7.50 33.61 -4.83
CA PRO A 545 -8.02 34.34 -5.98
C PRO A 545 -8.80 33.37 -6.85
N SER A 546 -10.05 33.72 -7.16
CA SER A 546 -10.86 33.08 -8.18
C SER A 546 -9.98 32.91 -9.43
N VAL A 547 -9.55 31.69 -9.73
CA VAL A 547 -9.00 31.36 -11.04
C VAL A 547 -10.19 31.45 -11.98
N ALA A 548 -10.34 32.61 -12.62
CA ALA A 548 -11.32 32.76 -13.67
C ALA A 548 -11.05 31.67 -14.72
N PRO A 549 -12.08 31.00 -15.25
CA PRO A 549 -11.88 30.11 -16.38
C PRO A 549 -11.19 30.89 -17.51
N PRO A 550 -10.20 30.31 -18.20
CA PRO A 550 -9.58 31.00 -19.31
C PRO A 550 -10.67 31.38 -20.33
N PRO A 551 -10.66 32.61 -20.86
CA PRO A 551 -11.62 32.99 -21.88
C PRO A 551 -11.49 32.02 -23.07
N PRO A 552 -12.61 31.66 -23.74
CA PRO A 552 -12.55 30.80 -24.92
C PRO A 552 -11.60 31.45 -25.94
N ALA A 553 -10.63 30.67 -26.41
CA ALA A 553 -9.67 31.12 -27.41
C ALA A 553 -10.43 31.64 -28.64
N PRO A 554 -10.14 32.85 -29.14
CA PRO A 554 -10.71 33.30 -30.40
C PRO A 554 -10.19 32.42 -31.54
N LEU A 555 -11.10 32.01 -32.43
CA LEU A 555 -10.79 31.25 -33.64
C LEU A 555 -9.66 31.94 -34.43
N PRO A 556 -8.65 31.21 -34.93
CA PRO A 556 -7.58 31.81 -35.69
C PRO A 556 -8.09 32.21 -37.09
N THR A 557 -8.18 33.52 -37.32
CA THR A 557 -8.23 34.10 -38.65
C THR A 557 -6.81 34.16 -39.21
N TRP A 558 -6.64 33.61 -40.40
CA TRP A 558 -5.42 33.68 -41.19
C TRP A 558 -5.32 35.06 -41.83
N GLU A 559 -4.19 35.76 -41.68
CA GLU A 559 -3.57 36.58 -42.73
C GLU A 559 -2.27 37.28 -42.27
N ASP A 560 -1.23 37.03 -43.07
CA ASP A 560 -0.14 37.91 -43.54
C ASP A 560 0.85 38.64 -42.60
N SER A 561 2.12 38.20 -42.75
CA SER A 561 3.27 38.94 -43.30
C SER A 561 3.88 40.17 -42.59
N SER A 562 5.22 40.10 -42.50
CA SER A 562 6.21 41.22 -42.48
C SER A 562 6.36 42.00 -41.16
N LEU A 563 7.47 42.62 -40.75
CA LEU A 563 8.91 42.70 -41.05
C LEU A 563 9.47 43.76 -40.04
N PHE A 564 10.79 43.76 -39.79
CA PHE A 564 11.66 44.87 -39.30
C PHE A 564 11.82 45.23 -37.79
N LEU A 565 13.09 45.08 -37.32
CA LEU A 565 14.05 46.06 -36.72
C LEU A 565 13.45 47.28 -35.93
N ASP A 566 13.95 47.76 -34.77
CA ASP A 566 15.29 48.31 -34.51
C ASP A 566 15.42 48.95 -33.09
N ASP A 567 16.66 49.02 -32.59
CA ASP A 567 17.41 49.98 -31.72
C ASP A 567 16.92 50.69 -30.41
N GLY A 568 17.78 50.61 -29.37
CA GLY A 568 18.57 51.77 -28.89
C GLY A 568 18.44 52.38 -27.45
N GLU A 569 19.37 52.00 -26.52
CA GLU A 569 20.20 52.84 -25.58
C GLU A 569 19.55 53.81 -24.49
N PRO A 570 20.28 54.46 -23.53
CA PRO A 570 21.06 53.95 -22.38
C PRO A 570 20.96 54.78 -21.03
N LEU A 571 21.75 54.39 -20.01
CA LEU A 571 21.88 54.86 -18.58
C LEU A 571 22.73 56.15 -18.33
N PRO A 572 22.79 56.66 -17.06
CA PRO A 572 24.08 57.11 -16.49
C PRO A 572 24.37 56.88 -14.97
N ARG A 573 25.65 56.49 -14.67
CA ARG A 573 26.72 56.90 -13.68
C ARG A 573 26.36 57.68 -12.37
N SER A 574 27.08 57.71 -11.22
CA SER A 574 28.44 57.35 -10.71
C SER A 574 28.58 57.59 -9.17
N ALA A 575 29.59 56.99 -8.49
CA ALA A 575 30.59 57.64 -7.56
C ALA A 575 30.99 56.87 -6.25
N SER A 576 32.23 56.37 -6.24
CA SER A 576 33.37 56.42 -5.27
C SER A 576 33.33 56.15 -3.73
N PRO A 577 34.49 55.72 -3.12
CA PRO A 577 34.60 54.87 -1.91
C PRO A 577 35.56 55.37 -0.78
N GLU A 578 35.70 54.65 0.36
CA GLU A 578 36.95 54.58 1.18
C GLU A 578 37.00 53.49 2.30
N ALA A 579 38.21 52.92 2.50
CA ALA A 579 38.88 52.29 3.69
C ALA A 579 38.22 51.08 4.45
N SER A 580 38.71 49.83 4.31
CA SER A 580 39.87 49.13 4.93
C SER A 580 39.70 48.69 6.40
N HIS A 581 39.77 47.37 6.68
CA HIS A 581 40.53 46.70 7.78
C HIS A 581 40.21 45.18 7.80
N LEU A 582 41.26 44.34 7.80
CA LEU A 582 41.22 42.88 8.02
C LEU A 582 41.31 42.53 9.52
N PRO A 583 40.74 41.41 10.00
CA PRO A 583 41.10 40.81 11.29
C PRO A 583 41.94 39.51 11.16
N PRO A 584 42.65 39.08 12.23
CA PRO A 584 43.58 37.94 12.23
C PRO A 584 42.89 36.59 12.55
N PRO A 585 43.58 35.45 12.35
CA PRO A 585 43.04 34.10 12.54
C PRO A 585 43.31 33.55 13.95
N ILE A 586 42.63 32.46 14.34
CA ILE A 586 43.15 31.27 15.08
C ILE A 586 42.02 30.48 15.78
N ALA A 587 42.07 29.15 15.59
CA ALA A 587 41.92 28.05 16.59
C ALA A 587 40.90 26.96 16.25
N GLN A 588 41.45 25.80 15.92
CA GLN A 588 40.82 24.49 16.04
C GLN A 588 40.74 24.06 17.51
N GLY A 589 39.68 23.34 17.87
CA GLY A 589 39.58 22.60 19.14
C GLY A 589 38.50 21.53 19.05
N SER A 590 38.93 20.27 19.01
CA SER A 590 38.07 19.08 19.06
C SER A 590 37.68 18.73 20.50
N VAL A 591 36.44 18.29 20.74
CA VAL A 591 36.11 17.26 21.76
C VAL A 591 34.87 16.48 21.29
N SER A 592 34.90 15.17 21.49
CA SER A 592 33.97 14.15 20.98
C SER A 592 32.87 13.71 21.97
N HIS A 593 31.85 13.04 21.41
CA HIS A 593 30.90 12.07 21.98
C HIS A 593 29.97 12.55 23.11
N THR A 594 28.64 12.45 22.94
CA THR A 594 27.82 11.24 23.19
C THR A 594 26.39 11.47 22.64
N LEU A 595 25.76 10.40 22.14
CA LEU A 595 24.37 10.36 21.69
C LEU A 595 23.40 10.39 22.88
N GLU A 596 22.40 11.26 22.84
CA GLU A 596 21.09 10.99 23.44
C GLU A 596 19.99 11.25 22.40
N THR A 597 19.09 10.28 22.34
CA THR A 597 17.99 10.09 21.40
C THR A 597 16.80 11.00 21.70
N PHE A 598 16.31 11.77 20.72
CA PHE A 598 14.87 11.97 20.42
C PHE A 598 14.69 12.50 18.98
N PRO A 599 13.65 12.05 18.23
CA PRO A 599 13.51 12.35 16.81
C PRO A 599 12.75 13.66 16.55
N VAL A 600 13.45 14.63 15.96
CA VAL A 600 12.89 15.92 15.51
C VAL A 600 12.26 15.76 14.11
N ARG A 601 10.99 16.18 13.97
CA ARG A 601 10.08 15.96 12.83
C ARG A 601 10.01 17.13 11.83
N ASN A 602 11.15 17.51 11.25
CA ASN A 602 11.37 18.50 10.15
C ASN A 602 12.15 19.78 10.52
N THR A 603 12.78 20.34 9.49
CA THR A 603 13.94 21.25 9.46
C THR A 603 13.62 22.73 9.18
N SER A 604 12.36 23.18 9.26
CA SER A 604 12.01 24.57 8.91
C SER A 604 12.10 25.58 10.07
N ASP A 605 12.23 25.14 11.32
CA ASP A 605 12.07 26.04 12.48
C ASP A 605 13.38 26.43 13.19
N ALA A 606 14.53 25.90 12.77
CA ALA A 606 15.83 26.28 13.35
C ALA A 606 16.49 27.51 12.70
N LEU A 607 15.98 28.01 11.55
CA LEU A 607 16.67 29.05 10.76
C LEU A 607 15.98 30.43 10.73
N ARG A 608 14.81 30.59 11.36
CA ARG A 608 14.12 31.89 11.45
C ARG A 608 14.44 32.71 12.71
N LEU A 609 15.33 32.22 13.58
CA LEU A 609 15.84 32.96 14.75
C LEU A 609 17.34 33.31 14.65
N LEU A 610 17.86 33.44 13.43
CA LEU A 610 19.06 34.24 13.12
C LEU A 610 18.79 35.23 11.98
N ASN A 611 17.61 35.85 12.04
CA ASN A 611 17.43 37.28 11.76
C ASN A 611 18.71 38.02 12.26
N GLN A 612 19.46 38.84 11.52
CA GLN A 612 19.08 39.95 10.66
C GLN A 612 20.34 40.47 9.93
N ALA A 613 20.11 41.07 8.76
CA ALA A 613 20.93 42.12 8.11
C ALA A 613 22.36 41.72 7.67
N GLY A 614 22.82 41.94 6.45
CA GLY A 614 22.34 42.72 5.32
C GLY A 614 23.49 42.82 4.31
N GLU A 615 23.19 43.45 3.18
CA GLU A 615 24.13 43.94 2.16
C GLU A 615 24.49 43.07 0.94
N LYS A 616 24.73 43.82 -0.14
CA LYS A 616 24.64 43.47 -1.56
C LYS A 616 25.99 42.99 -2.15
N ARG A 617 25.86 42.26 -3.28
CA ARG A 617 26.82 41.82 -4.31
C ARG A 617 28.04 42.76 -4.58
N PRO A 618 29.11 42.27 -5.25
CA PRO A 618 29.17 42.52 -6.70
C PRO A 618 29.82 41.42 -7.58
N THR A 619 29.31 41.37 -8.82
CA THR A 619 29.95 40.83 -10.02
C THR A 619 30.97 41.83 -10.59
N GLY A 620 32.11 41.37 -11.11
CA GLY A 620 33.04 42.23 -11.85
C GLY A 620 34.04 41.45 -12.73
N LYS A 621 33.92 41.62 -14.05
CA LYS A 621 34.90 41.24 -15.09
C LYS A 621 36.09 42.20 -15.07
N THR A 622 37.31 41.73 -15.43
CA THR A 622 38.17 42.33 -16.50
C THR A 622 39.45 41.51 -16.78
N ARG A 623 39.82 41.47 -18.08
CA ARG A 623 41.09 41.08 -18.76
C ARG A 623 41.94 42.36 -19.00
N PRO A 624 43.13 42.38 -19.69
CA PRO A 624 44.17 41.36 -19.99
C PRO A 624 45.64 41.90 -19.80
N ALA A 625 46.69 41.05 -19.97
CA ALA A 625 47.92 41.30 -20.79
C ALA A 625 49.08 40.28 -20.54
N ASP A 626 49.45 39.59 -21.62
CA ASP A 626 50.74 39.04 -22.11
C ASP A 626 51.91 38.61 -21.17
N SER A 627 52.31 37.34 -21.25
CA SER A 627 53.38 36.85 -22.18
C SER A 627 53.89 35.43 -21.80
N GLY A 628 54.09 34.55 -22.80
CA GLY A 628 55.04 33.41 -22.72
C GLY A 628 54.50 31.97 -22.79
N HIS A 629 54.20 31.50 -24.00
CA HIS A 629 54.28 30.11 -24.53
C HIS A 629 53.96 28.86 -23.67
N LEU A 630 52.78 28.25 -23.92
CA LEU A 630 52.59 26.90 -24.51
C LEU A 630 51.08 26.66 -24.76
N GLY A 631 50.73 26.37 -26.03
CA GLY A 631 49.46 25.84 -26.58
C GLY A 631 48.14 26.06 -25.83
N ALA A 632 47.31 26.99 -26.31
CA ALA A 632 46.00 27.32 -25.73
C ALA A 632 44.92 26.24 -25.95
N LEU A 633 44.53 25.53 -24.88
CA LEU A 633 43.19 24.97 -24.74
C LEU A 633 42.20 26.15 -24.70
N GLY A 634 41.18 26.14 -25.58
CA GLY A 634 40.23 27.26 -25.72
C GLY A 634 39.44 27.60 -24.44
N PRO A 635 38.65 28.70 -24.42
CA PRO A 635 37.85 29.11 -23.26
C PRO A 635 36.81 28.08 -22.76
N ASN A 636 36.54 27.03 -23.56
CA ASN A 636 35.69 25.88 -23.23
C ASN A 636 36.44 24.68 -22.62
N ALA A 637 37.68 24.86 -22.17
CA ALA A 637 38.45 23.78 -21.56
C ALA A 637 37.81 23.27 -20.26
N TYR A 638 37.74 21.93 -20.14
CA TYR A 638 37.26 21.25 -18.93
C TYR A 638 37.96 21.78 -17.67
N VAL A 639 37.19 22.01 -16.61
CA VAL A 639 37.61 22.82 -15.45
C VAL A 639 38.90 22.32 -14.80
N LEU A 640 39.07 20.99 -14.68
CA LEU A 640 40.24 20.39 -14.04
C LEU A 640 41.53 20.48 -14.88
N LEU A 641 41.40 20.46 -16.22
CA LEU A 641 42.52 20.71 -17.15
C LEU A 641 42.91 22.18 -17.13
N ARG A 642 41.91 23.07 -17.16
CA ARG A 642 42.11 24.53 -17.15
C ARG A 642 42.79 25.00 -15.86
N GLU A 643 42.46 24.39 -14.72
CA GLU A 643 43.06 24.68 -13.42
C GLU A 643 44.44 24.00 -13.23
N GLY A 644 44.92 23.23 -14.21
CA GLY A 644 46.21 22.54 -14.13
C GLY A 644 46.25 21.44 -13.07
N MET A 645 45.09 20.93 -12.65
CA MET A 645 45.00 19.89 -11.60
C MET A 645 45.23 18.48 -12.13
N ILE A 646 45.04 18.28 -13.43
CA ILE A 646 45.34 17.03 -14.12
C ILE A 646 45.92 17.34 -15.50
N GLU A 647 46.88 16.54 -15.95
CA GLU A 647 47.40 16.60 -17.32
C GLU A 647 46.54 15.74 -18.26
N LEU A 648 46.47 16.11 -19.54
CA LEU A 648 45.72 15.36 -20.56
C LEU A 648 46.17 13.89 -20.66
N SER A 649 47.46 13.63 -20.55
CA SER A 649 48.04 12.28 -20.53
C SER A 649 47.49 11.42 -19.38
N THR A 650 47.37 12.02 -18.19
CA THR A 650 46.85 11.38 -16.98
C THR A 650 45.34 11.18 -17.09
N MET A 651 44.60 12.18 -17.60
CA MET A 651 43.16 12.08 -17.85
C MET A 651 42.84 10.92 -18.82
N SER A 652 43.55 10.83 -19.95
CA SER A 652 43.38 9.75 -20.93
C SER A 652 43.66 8.37 -20.34
N ARG A 653 44.72 8.25 -19.52
CA ARG A 653 45.08 6.99 -18.85
C ARG A 653 44.02 6.55 -17.85
N LEU A 654 43.52 7.46 -17.02
CA LEU A 654 42.47 7.19 -16.03
C LEU A 654 41.14 6.84 -16.71
N PHE A 655 40.78 7.55 -17.78
CA PHE A 655 39.58 7.24 -18.56
C PHE A 655 39.67 5.87 -19.27
N ALA A 656 40.84 5.51 -19.82
CA ALA A 656 41.06 4.19 -20.38
C ALA A 656 40.91 3.08 -19.32
N PHE A 657 41.38 3.33 -18.10
CA PHE A 657 41.19 2.41 -16.97
C PHE A 657 39.70 2.27 -16.61
N PHE A 658 38.93 3.37 -16.60
CA PHE A 658 37.48 3.34 -16.40
C PHE A 658 36.80 2.42 -17.41
N LEU A 659 37.08 2.58 -18.70
CA LEU A 659 36.49 1.76 -19.76
C LEU A 659 36.83 0.27 -19.61
N GLY A 660 38.04 -0.05 -19.18
CA GLY A 660 38.48 -1.44 -19.03
C GLY A 660 38.04 -2.13 -17.73
N SER A 661 37.74 -1.36 -16.67
CA SER A 661 37.58 -1.93 -15.31
C SER A 661 36.31 -1.52 -14.56
N VAL A 662 35.75 -0.34 -14.83
CA VAL A 662 34.60 0.18 -14.07
C VAL A 662 33.34 0.16 -14.94
N HIS A 663 33.46 0.66 -16.17
CA HIS A 663 32.37 0.68 -17.15
C HIS A 663 31.74 -0.71 -17.43
N PRO A 664 32.49 -1.83 -17.47
CA PRO A 664 31.87 -3.14 -17.69
C PRO A 664 30.94 -3.58 -16.53
N ILE A 665 31.19 -3.13 -15.30
CA ILE A 665 30.36 -3.41 -14.12
C ILE A 665 29.17 -2.44 -14.04
N MET A 666 29.38 -1.19 -14.45
CA MET A 666 28.33 -0.18 -14.51
C MET A 666 28.32 0.51 -15.89
N PRO A 667 27.69 -0.11 -16.90
CA PRO A 667 27.57 0.49 -18.23
C PRO A 667 26.79 1.81 -18.20
N LEU A 668 27.50 2.93 -18.33
CA LEU A 668 26.94 4.30 -18.33
C LEU A 668 27.12 5.04 -19.66
N ILE A 669 28.19 4.73 -20.41
CA ILE A 669 28.52 5.39 -21.69
C ILE A 669 28.28 4.40 -22.83
N PRO A 670 27.28 4.63 -23.70
CA PRO A 670 27.07 3.88 -24.93
C PRO A 670 28.31 3.87 -25.84
N TYR A 671 28.52 2.79 -26.60
CA TYR A 671 29.71 2.63 -27.44
C TYR A 671 29.96 3.78 -28.42
N ASP A 672 28.91 4.27 -29.09
CA ASP A 672 28.97 5.38 -30.06
C ASP A 672 29.44 6.70 -29.45
N ARG A 673 29.37 6.82 -28.12
CA ARG A 673 29.77 8.01 -27.35
C ARG A 673 31.15 7.89 -26.72
N ILE A 674 31.81 6.73 -26.82
CA ILE A 674 33.15 6.54 -26.26
C ILE A 674 34.18 7.34 -27.08
N PRO A 675 34.94 8.27 -26.48
CA PRO A 675 35.93 9.04 -27.18
C PRO A 675 37.12 8.18 -27.60
N ILE A 676 37.48 8.24 -28.88
CA ILE A 676 38.59 7.47 -29.48
C ILE A 676 39.89 8.30 -29.48
N THR A 677 39.77 9.63 -29.56
CA THR A 677 40.93 10.54 -29.59
C THR A 677 41.01 11.42 -28.33
N PRO A 678 42.20 11.91 -27.94
CA PRO A 678 42.35 12.85 -26.83
C PRO A 678 41.49 14.11 -26.99
N ASP A 679 41.32 14.61 -28.22
CA ASP A 679 40.48 15.78 -28.49
C ASP A 679 38.99 15.49 -28.26
N GLN A 680 38.52 14.30 -28.65
CA GLN A 680 37.15 13.84 -28.35
C GLN A 680 36.94 13.68 -26.85
N LEU A 681 37.96 13.20 -26.11
CA LEU A 681 37.90 13.07 -24.66
C LEU A 681 37.79 14.44 -23.98
N VAL A 682 38.56 15.44 -24.42
CA VAL A 682 38.45 16.82 -23.92
C VAL A 682 37.08 17.42 -24.25
N ALA A 683 36.55 17.17 -25.45
CA ALA A 683 35.21 17.62 -25.84
C ALA A 683 34.11 16.97 -24.98
N MET A 684 34.22 15.68 -24.68
CA MET A 684 33.32 14.97 -23.76
C MET A 684 33.41 15.56 -22.36
N ALA A 685 34.61 15.75 -21.83
CA ALA A 685 34.84 16.34 -20.51
C ALA A 685 34.25 17.75 -20.38
N ALA A 686 34.27 18.54 -21.46
CA ALA A 686 33.66 19.87 -21.48
C ALA A 686 32.13 19.84 -21.53
N ARG A 687 31.53 18.82 -22.18
CA ARG A 687 30.07 18.64 -22.25
C ARG A 687 29.49 17.99 -21.00
N GLU A 688 30.24 17.10 -20.36
CA GLU A 688 29.78 16.23 -19.27
C GLU A 688 30.72 16.32 -18.06
N PRO A 689 30.85 17.53 -17.48
CA PRO A 689 31.88 17.80 -16.50
C PRO A 689 31.67 17.02 -15.20
N TYR A 690 30.44 16.66 -14.84
CA TYR A 690 30.13 15.96 -13.59
C TYR A 690 30.45 14.47 -13.67
N LEU A 691 30.03 13.81 -14.76
CA LEU A 691 30.38 12.42 -15.01
C LEU A 691 31.90 12.24 -15.14
N MET A 692 32.56 13.10 -15.94
CA MET A 692 34.02 13.03 -16.10
C MET A 692 34.74 13.24 -14.75
N SER A 693 34.27 14.19 -13.94
CA SER A 693 34.82 14.44 -12.60
C SER A 693 34.73 13.20 -11.70
N ALA A 694 33.58 12.54 -11.67
CA ALA A 694 33.37 11.31 -10.90
C ALA A 694 34.29 10.17 -11.40
N ILE A 695 34.38 9.98 -12.72
CA ILE A 695 35.26 8.96 -13.33
C ILE A 695 36.71 9.15 -12.87
N LEU A 696 37.24 10.38 -12.95
CA LEU A 696 38.63 10.66 -12.59
C LEU A 696 38.90 10.45 -11.09
N VAL A 697 37.96 10.82 -10.22
CA VAL A 697 38.08 10.56 -8.78
C VAL A 697 38.11 9.06 -8.49
N VAL A 698 37.15 8.31 -9.03
CA VAL A 698 37.02 6.87 -8.78
C VAL A 698 38.24 6.12 -9.29
N THR A 699 38.64 6.38 -10.53
CA THR A 699 39.78 5.70 -11.15
C THR A 699 41.11 6.06 -10.48
N ALA A 700 41.35 7.32 -10.12
CA ALA A 700 42.55 7.70 -9.36
C ALA A 700 42.61 7.00 -7.99
N GLY A 701 41.45 6.72 -7.38
CA GLY A 701 41.35 5.91 -6.16
C GLY A 701 41.71 4.45 -6.41
N LEU A 702 41.11 3.82 -7.43
CA LEU A 702 41.34 2.42 -7.79
C LEU A 702 42.77 2.14 -8.27
N THR A 703 43.41 3.07 -8.99
CA THR A 703 44.82 2.97 -9.38
C THR A 703 45.78 3.28 -8.24
N ARG A 704 45.27 3.55 -7.02
CA ARG A 704 46.01 3.89 -5.80
C ARG A 704 46.84 5.17 -5.92
N GLU A 705 46.45 6.11 -6.77
CA GLU A 705 47.04 7.44 -6.88
C GLU A 705 46.47 8.39 -5.80
N LEU A 706 46.63 8.01 -4.52
CA LEU A 706 45.95 8.62 -3.38
C LEU A 706 46.15 10.14 -3.22
N THR A 707 47.27 10.67 -3.70
CA THR A 707 47.56 12.11 -3.69
C THR A 707 46.76 12.84 -4.76
N LEU A 708 46.68 12.28 -5.97
CA LEU A 708 45.86 12.82 -7.05
C LEU A 708 44.38 12.69 -6.71
N HIS A 709 43.96 11.52 -6.23
CA HIS A 709 42.60 11.24 -5.78
C HIS A 709 42.12 12.26 -4.74
N ARG A 710 42.90 12.54 -3.69
CA ARG A 710 42.54 13.56 -2.68
C ARG A 710 42.39 14.97 -3.26
N LYS A 711 43.31 15.37 -4.16
CA LYS A 711 43.24 16.68 -4.83
C LYS A 711 41.99 16.79 -5.71
N LEU A 712 41.71 15.76 -6.50
CA LEU A 712 40.52 15.69 -7.35
C LEU A 712 39.24 15.71 -6.49
N TRP A 713 39.16 14.88 -5.45
CA TRP A 713 37.99 14.79 -4.59
C TRP A 713 37.64 16.12 -3.91
N GLN A 714 38.64 16.84 -3.36
CA GLN A 714 38.41 18.15 -2.75
C GLN A 714 37.75 19.13 -3.72
N ARG A 715 38.14 19.11 -4.99
CA ARG A 715 37.52 19.96 -6.01
C ARG A 715 36.15 19.46 -6.42
N VAL A 716 36.02 18.16 -6.68
CA VAL A 716 34.75 17.55 -7.11
C VAL A 716 33.67 17.71 -6.05
N GLN A 717 34.03 17.64 -4.76
CA GLN A 717 33.12 17.93 -3.65
C GLN A 717 32.53 19.33 -3.75
N SER A 718 33.32 20.34 -4.12
CA SER A 718 32.80 21.71 -4.32
C SER A 718 31.84 21.81 -5.51
N LEU A 719 32.09 21.06 -6.59
CA LEU A 719 31.24 21.03 -7.79
C LEU A 719 29.87 20.40 -7.48
N PHE A 720 29.84 19.25 -6.80
CA PHE A 720 28.59 18.59 -6.44
C PHE A 720 27.85 19.26 -5.28
N ALA A 721 28.55 19.99 -4.39
CA ALA A 721 27.91 20.73 -3.31
C ALA A 721 26.98 21.84 -3.83
N GLU A 722 27.37 22.53 -4.91
CA GLU A 722 26.53 23.56 -5.53
C GLU A 722 25.22 22.96 -6.07
N VAL A 723 25.31 21.85 -6.81
CA VAL A 723 24.12 21.18 -7.34
C VAL A 723 23.26 20.59 -6.22
N ALA A 724 23.86 20.02 -5.17
CA ALA A 724 23.14 19.45 -4.04
C ALA A 724 22.40 20.51 -3.19
N LEU A 725 22.96 21.72 -3.06
CA LEU A 725 22.39 22.80 -2.23
C LEU A 725 21.43 23.70 -3.01
N GLN A 726 21.74 24.00 -4.28
CA GLN A 726 21.00 24.99 -5.07
C GLN A 726 20.09 24.35 -6.13
N GLY A 727 20.32 23.08 -6.49
CA GLY A 727 19.60 22.40 -7.58
C GLY A 727 19.88 22.96 -8.98
N THR A 728 20.72 23.98 -9.10
CA THR A 728 21.10 24.62 -10.37
C THR A 728 22.13 23.76 -11.10
N GLY A 729 21.92 23.54 -12.41
CA GLY A 729 22.83 22.73 -13.23
C GLY A 729 22.58 21.22 -13.17
N ALA A 730 21.41 20.78 -12.68
CA ALA A 730 21.00 19.38 -12.72
C ALA A 730 20.87 18.88 -14.17
N SER A 731 21.48 17.73 -14.44
CA SER A 731 21.57 17.09 -15.76
C SER A 731 21.76 15.58 -15.60
N ILE A 732 21.58 14.81 -16.67
CA ILE A 732 21.74 13.34 -16.63
C ILE A 732 23.18 12.97 -16.23
N ASP A 733 24.21 13.68 -16.72
CA ASP A 733 25.61 13.41 -16.33
C ASP A 733 25.90 13.71 -14.85
N THR A 734 25.14 14.64 -14.24
CA THR A 734 25.20 14.85 -12.78
C THR A 734 24.67 13.64 -12.03
N VAL A 735 23.54 13.09 -12.45
CA VAL A 735 22.93 11.89 -11.84
C VAL A 735 23.88 10.70 -11.99
N GLU A 736 24.41 10.46 -13.18
CA GLU A 736 25.38 9.38 -13.45
C GLU A 736 26.66 9.53 -12.62
N GLY A 737 27.18 10.75 -12.50
CA GLY A 737 28.35 11.04 -11.66
C GLY A 737 28.11 10.75 -10.18
N LEU A 738 26.94 11.10 -9.64
CA LEU A 738 26.55 10.79 -8.26
C LEU A 738 26.32 9.30 -8.05
N LEU A 739 25.72 8.60 -9.02
CA LEU A 739 25.54 7.14 -8.98
C LEU A 739 26.90 6.45 -8.90
N LEU A 740 27.86 6.86 -9.73
CA LEU A 740 29.22 6.31 -9.73
C LEU A 740 29.94 6.57 -8.39
N LEU A 741 29.79 7.77 -7.82
CA LEU A 741 30.36 8.10 -6.50
C LEU A 741 29.66 7.38 -5.34
N SER A 742 28.40 6.97 -5.51
CA SER A 742 27.67 6.19 -4.51
C SER A 742 28.10 4.73 -4.47
N GLU A 743 28.47 4.17 -5.62
CA GLU A 743 29.01 2.81 -5.74
C GLU A 743 30.49 2.76 -5.30
N TYR A 744 31.27 3.78 -5.67
CA TYR A 744 32.68 3.90 -5.35
C TYR A 744 32.93 5.12 -4.45
N PRO A 745 32.72 4.99 -3.13
CA PRO A 745 32.86 6.12 -2.22
C PRO A 745 34.30 6.64 -2.23
N PRO A 746 34.52 7.96 -2.33
CA PRO A 746 35.83 8.59 -2.48
C PRO A 746 36.70 8.58 -1.22
N ASN A 747 36.36 7.79 -0.21
CA ASN A 747 37.22 7.54 0.96
C ASN A 747 38.02 6.22 0.84
N MET A 748 38.11 5.62 -0.36
CA MET A 748 38.84 4.38 -0.64
C MET A 748 40.31 4.42 -0.15
N GLY A 749 40.53 4.10 1.13
CA GLY A 749 41.86 4.12 1.77
C GLY A 749 41.94 4.75 3.16
N GLN A 750 40.89 5.39 3.69
CA GLN A 750 40.84 5.73 5.13
C GLN A 750 40.10 4.62 5.89
N ARG A 751 40.74 4.04 6.91
CA ARG A 751 40.11 3.07 7.84
C ARG A 751 39.08 3.76 8.75
N SER A 752 38.07 4.41 8.18
CA SER A 752 36.86 4.78 8.93
C SER A 752 35.89 3.60 8.85
N GLY A 753 35.36 3.14 9.98
CA GLY A 753 34.52 1.94 10.05
C GLY A 753 33.36 1.93 9.05
N SER A 754 32.92 0.74 8.63
CA SER A 754 32.01 0.55 7.48
C SER A 754 30.73 1.40 7.53
N GLN A 755 30.24 1.74 8.73
CA GLN A 755 29.06 2.59 8.92
C GLN A 755 29.21 4.01 8.36
N HIS A 756 30.41 4.57 8.26
CA HIS A 756 30.59 5.92 7.69
C HIS A 756 30.50 5.91 6.17
N GLU A 757 31.05 4.87 5.53
CA GLU A 757 30.99 4.65 4.09
C GLU A 757 29.55 4.36 3.65
N ASP A 758 28.83 3.46 4.35
CA ASP A 758 27.43 3.14 4.05
C ASP A 758 26.52 4.39 4.10
N ARG A 759 26.76 5.29 5.07
CA ARG A 759 26.03 6.57 5.18
C ARG A 759 26.36 7.51 4.03
N MET A 760 27.63 7.58 3.61
CA MET A 760 28.04 8.42 2.50
C MET A 760 27.42 7.95 1.19
N CYS A 761 27.48 6.64 0.91
CA CYS A 761 26.85 6.01 -0.23
C CYS A 761 25.33 6.31 -0.26
N TRP A 762 24.65 6.10 0.85
CA TRP A 762 23.21 6.33 0.98
C TRP A 762 22.81 7.81 0.80
N MET A 763 23.62 8.75 1.31
CA MET A 763 23.37 10.19 1.13
C MET A 763 23.61 10.63 -0.32
N THR A 764 24.72 10.19 -0.92
CA THR A 764 25.09 10.52 -2.30
C THR A 764 24.02 10.03 -3.26
N LEU A 765 23.56 8.78 -3.08
CA LEU A 765 22.48 8.21 -3.86
C LEU A 765 21.15 8.95 -3.65
N GLY A 766 20.83 9.35 -2.41
CA GLY A 766 19.64 10.14 -2.13
C GLY A 766 19.62 11.48 -2.86
N ILE A 767 20.78 12.10 -3.12
CA ILE A 767 20.89 13.30 -3.97
C ILE A 767 20.63 12.93 -5.43
N ALA A 768 21.26 11.85 -5.94
CA ALA A 768 21.06 11.39 -7.32
C ALA A 768 19.58 11.15 -7.64
N ILE A 769 18.85 10.49 -6.73
CA ILE A 769 17.41 10.19 -6.89
C ILE A 769 16.57 11.47 -6.92
N ARG A 770 16.85 12.44 -6.03
CA ARG A 770 16.15 13.73 -6.02
C ARG A 770 16.37 14.52 -7.31
N LEU A 771 17.61 14.51 -7.82
CA LEU A 771 17.91 15.11 -9.12
C LEU A 771 17.24 14.36 -10.28
N GLY A 772 17.18 13.02 -10.22
CA GLY A 772 16.45 12.21 -11.19
C GLY A 772 14.95 12.55 -11.24
N TYR A 773 14.32 12.75 -10.07
CA TYR A 773 12.94 13.26 -10.00
C TYR A 773 12.81 14.69 -10.54
N LEU A 774 13.76 15.57 -10.20
CA LEU A 774 13.77 16.95 -10.70
C LEU A 774 13.85 17.00 -12.24
N LEU A 775 14.56 16.05 -12.84
CA LEU A 775 14.71 15.89 -14.29
C LEU A 775 13.57 15.08 -14.93
N GLY A 776 12.62 14.55 -14.15
CA GLY A 776 11.52 13.71 -14.65
C GLY A 776 11.95 12.35 -15.18
N LEU A 777 13.13 11.83 -14.77
CA LEU A 777 13.64 10.54 -15.26
C LEU A 777 12.72 9.36 -14.88
N ASP A 778 11.92 9.53 -13.83
CA ASP A 778 10.92 8.56 -13.38
C ASP A 778 9.74 8.38 -14.33
N GLN A 779 9.50 9.37 -15.19
CA GLN A 779 8.39 9.38 -16.13
C GLN A 779 8.78 8.80 -17.49
N LEU A 780 10.07 8.61 -17.76
CA LEU A 780 10.57 8.15 -19.06
C LEU A 780 10.09 6.74 -19.43
N SER A 781 9.73 5.90 -18.44
CA SER A 781 9.17 4.57 -18.69
C SER A 781 7.68 4.56 -19.04
N VAL A 782 7.02 5.73 -19.12
CA VAL A 782 5.56 5.88 -19.34
C VAL A 782 5.24 6.55 -20.69
N GLN A 783 6.23 7.09 -21.41
CA GLN A 783 6.03 7.87 -22.65
C GLN A 783 6.11 6.98 -23.92
N ASN A 784 5.24 7.25 -24.91
CA ASN A 784 5.12 6.52 -26.18
C ASN A 784 6.07 7.05 -27.27
N GLU A 785 6.36 6.21 -28.27
CA GLU A 785 7.47 6.20 -29.23
C GLU A 785 7.55 7.32 -30.31
N ASP A 786 6.79 8.41 -30.24
CA ASP A 786 6.67 9.39 -31.35
C ASP A 786 7.62 10.61 -31.26
N ASP A 787 8.85 10.47 -30.74
CA ASP A 787 9.79 11.59 -30.55
C ASP A 787 11.02 11.56 -31.49
N ASP A 788 11.53 12.76 -31.81
CA ASP A 788 12.71 13.06 -32.64
C ASP A 788 13.99 12.31 -32.21
N ASP A 789 14.86 11.93 -33.15
CA ASP A 789 16.07 11.11 -32.91
C ASP A 789 16.98 11.69 -31.81
N SER A 790 17.05 13.03 -31.69
CA SER A 790 17.86 13.71 -30.68
C SER A 790 17.28 13.64 -29.26
N VAL A 791 15.96 13.55 -29.15
CA VAL A 791 15.20 13.40 -27.89
C VAL A 791 15.25 11.94 -27.43
N THR A 792 15.23 10.99 -28.38
CA THR A 792 15.31 9.54 -28.13
C THR A 792 16.61 9.13 -27.45
N VAL A 793 17.77 9.66 -27.87
CA VAL A 793 19.08 9.38 -27.23
C VAL A 793 19.13 9.90 -25.78
N SER A 794 18.58 11.09 -25.52
CA SER A 794 18.51 11.64 -24.16
C SER A 794 17.56 10.83 -23.26
N ARG A 795 16.51 10.26 -23.85
CA ARG A 795 15.54 9.40 -23.15
C ARG A 795 16.17 8.06 -22.76
N ASP A 796 16.84 7.38 -23.67
CA ASP A 796 17.40 6.04 -23.43
C ASP A 796 18.53 6.09 -22.39
N ARG A 797 19.39 7.11 -22.47
CA ARG A 797 20.37 7.42 -21.42
C ARG A 797 19.70 7.71 -20.07
N GLY A 798 18.65 8.53 -20.05
CA GLY A 798 17.90 8.87 -18.84
C GLY A 798 17.24 7.64 -18.20
N LEU A 799 16.73 6.72 -19.01
CA LEU A 799 16.18 5.43 -18.58
C LEU A 799 17.24 4.58 -17.88
N VAL A 800 18.42 4.43 -18.47
CA VAL A 800 19.54 3.68 -17.87
C VAL A 800 19.95 4.28 -16.52
N ALA A 801 20.14 5.61 -16.45
CA ALA A 801 20.47 6.28 -15.20
C ALA A 801 19.39 6.06 -14.12
N TRP A 802 18.11 6.07 -14.50
CA TRP A 802 17.02 5.80 -13.57
C TRP A 802 16.95 4.34 -13.12
N ARG A 803 17.32 3.37 -13.98
CA ARG A 803 17.44 1.96 -13.57
C ARG A 803 18.52 1.75 -12.52
N TYR A 804 19.67 2.42 -12.66
CA TYR A 804 20.70 2.39 -11.63
C TYR A 804 20.25 3.08 -10.34
N CYS A 805 19.52 4.20 -10.42
CA CYS A 805 18.89 4.80 -9.23
C CYS A 805 18.02 3.77 -8.49
N TYR A 806 17.21 3.01 -9.20
CA TYR A 806 16.39 1.96 -8.61
C TYR A 806 17.22 0.83 -7.98
N CYS A 807 18.18 0.27 -8.74
CA CYS A 807 18.99 -0.85 -8.27
C CYS A 807 19.81 -0.49 -7.03
N LEU A 808 20.53 0.62 -7.08
CA LEU A 808 21.39 1.07 -6.00
C LEU A 808 20.59 1.50 -4.77
N ASP A 809 19.38 2.06 -4.93
CA ASP A 809 18.55 2.46 -3.76
C ASP A 809 18.21 1.27 -2.89
N ARG A 810 17.91 0.13 -3.52
CA ARG A 810 17.56 -1.08 -2.79
C ARG A 810 18.79 -1.75 -2.19
N GLN A 811 19.87 -1.88 -2.96
CA GLN A 811 21.10 -2.51 -2.48
C GLN A 811 21.72 -1.72 -1.32
N ILE A 812 21.95 -0.42 -1.50
CA ILE A 812 22.59 0.44 -0.50
C ILE A 812 21.68 0.67 0.72
N SER A 813 20.37 0.87 0.53
CA SER A 813 19.46 1.06 1.68
C SER A 813 19.29 -0.20 2.53
N ILE A 814 19.24 -1.39 1.90
CA ILE A 814 19.19 -2.66 2.65
C ILE A 814 20.49 -2.85 3.43
N GLN A 815 21.64 -2.62 2.80
CA GLN A 815 22.95 -2.69 3.46
C GLN A 815 23.05 -1.70 4.64
N ALA A 816 22.60 -0.45 4.45
CA ALA A 816 22.63 0.58 5.48
C ALA A 816 21.52 0.44 6.56
N GLY A 817 20.58 -0.51 6.40
CA GLY A 817 19.41 -0.66 7.27
C GLY A 817 18.49 0.57 7.26
N LYS A 818 18.34 1.23 6.11
CA LYS A 818 17.55 2.46 5.92
C LYS A 818 16.35 2.23 5.02
N ALA A 819 15.40 3.16 5.11
CA ALA A 819 14.27 3.20 4.20
C ALA A 819 14.70 3.66 2.79
N PHE A 820 13.98 3.17 1.79
CA PHE A 820 14.18 3.48 0.38
C PHE A 820 13.84 4.93 0.05
N TRP A 821 14.72 5.62 -0.70
CA TRP A 821 14.46 6.98 -1.19
C TRP A 821 13.55 6.98 -2.42
N HIS A 822 13.65 5.95 -3.26
CA HIS A 822 12.86 5.80 -4.47
C HIS A 822 11.40 5.46 -4.11
N ARG A 823 10.48 6.37 -4.46
CA ARG A 823 9.02 6.24 -4.24
C ARG A 823 8.28 6.16 -5.57
N GLY A 824 7.64 5.03 -5.83
CA GLY A 824 6.84 4.78 -7.03
C GLY A 824 6.19 3.39 -6.92
N PRO A 825 5.21 3.04 -7.77
CA PRO A 825 4.85 1.63 -7.94
C PRO A 825 6.16 0.91 -8.30
N GLY A 826 6.63 0.00 -7.44
CA GLY A 826 7.90 -0.69 -7.67
C GLY A 826 7.95 -1.14 -9.12
N MET A 827 8.97 -0.71 -9.86
CA MET A 827 9.15 -0.92 -11.30
C MET A 827 8.55 -2.26 -11.72
N THR A 828 7.31 -2.27 -12.23
CA THR A 828 6.62 -3.53 -12.48
C THR A 828 7.27 -4.17 -13.70
N TYR A 829 7.86 -5.36 -13.50
CA TYR A 829 8.33 -6.24 -14.57
C TYR A 829 7.30 -6.46 -15.70
N GLN A 830 6.03 -6.17 -15.45
CA GLN A 830 4.95 -6.19 -16.44
C GLN A 830 5.17 -5.26 -17.64
N HIS A 831 6.09 -4.29 -17.55
CA HIS A 831 6.39 -3.35 -18.64
C HIS A 831 7.78 -3.55 -19.27
N MET A 832 8.57 -4.55 -18.82
CA MET A 832 9.83 -4.89 -19.49
C MET A 832 9.61 -5.92 -20.58
N HIS A 833 10.26 -5.71 -21.71
CA HIS A 833 10.21 -6.67 -22.81
C HIS A 833 10.95 -7.95 -22.43
N ALA A 834 10.49 -9.07 -22.99
CA ALA A 834 11.18 -10.35 -22.82
C ALA A 834 12.61 -10.28 -23.38
N ASP A 835 12.80 -9.49 -24.42
CA ASP A 835 14.08 -9.13 -25.03
C ASP A 835 14.57 -7.78 -24.48
N ALA A 836 15.70 -7.80 -23.76
CA ALA A 836 16.28 -6.61 -23.14
C ALA A 836 16.76 -5.57 -24.16
N ALA A 837 17.00 -5.97 -25.41
CA ALA A 837 17.43 -5.08 -26.48
C ALA A 837 16.39 -4.00 -26.82
N LEU A 838 15.11 -4.28 -26.58
CA LEU A 838 14.01 -3.32 -26.80
C LEU A 838 13.97 -2.26 -25.71
N ASP A 839 14.37 -2.61 -24.48
CA ASP A 839 14.36 -1.69 -23.34
C ASP A 839 15.65 -0.85 -23.27
N TYR A 840 16.77 -1.38 -23.79
CA TYR A 840 18.10 -0.74 -23.74
C TYR A 840 18.85 -0.89 -25.08
N PRO A 841 18.38 -0.25 -26.17
CA PRO A 841 18.95 -0.45 -27.50
C PRO A 841 20.44 -0.07 -27.59
N GLU A 842 20.86 0.98 -26.89
CA GLU A 842 22.25 1.46 -26.85
C GLU A 842 23.21 0.51 -26.11
N LEU A 843 22.67 -0.40 -25.29
CA LEU A 843 23.43 -1.36 -24.49
C LEU A 843 23.44 -2.77 -25.10
N THR A 844 22.98 -2.92 -26.34
CA THR A 844 22.96 -4.20 -27.05
C THR A 844 24.35 -4.69 -27.42
N ALA A 845 24.50 -6.00 -27.61
CA ALA A 845 25.79 -6.59 -27.95
C ALA A 845 26.28 -6.15 -29.34
N ILE A 846 27.52 -5.66 -29.41
CA ILE A 846 28.23 -5.35 -30.65
C ILE A 846 29.40 -6.34 -30.77
N PRO A 847 29.42 -7.22 -31.78
CA PRO A 847 30.42 -8.28 -31.90
C PRO A 847 31.87 -7.77 -31.79
N GLY A 848 32.61 -8.25 -30.79
CA GLY A 848 34.01 -7.91 -30.56
C GLY A 848 34.26 -6.53 -29.93
N VAL A 849 33.20 -5.80 -29.57
CA VAL A 849 33.27 -4.39 -29.19
C VAL A 849 32.51 -4.10 -27.89
N GLN A 850 31.24 -4.53 -27.80
CA GLN A 850 30.37 -4.30 -26.66
C GLN A 850 29.69 -5.62 -26.26
N GLU A 851 29.75 -5.98 -24.98
CA GLU A 851 28.98 -7.11 -24.44
C GLU A 851 27.48 -6.80 -24.43
N ASP A 852 26.66 -7.82 -24.17
CA ASP A 852 25.22 -7.63 -23.98
C ASP A 852 24.90 -6.98 -22.63
N TYR A 853 25.18 -5.68 -22.51
CA TYR A 853 24.91 -4.89 -21.31
C TYR A 853 23.43 -4.69 -21.06
N ALA A 854 22.58 -4.74 -22.09
CA ALA A 854 21.13 -4.70 -21.99
C ALA A 854 20.61 -5.88 -21.16
N SER A 855 21.00 -7.11 -21.54
CA SER A 855 20.67 -8.32 -20.77
C SER A 855 21.26 -8.28 -19.36
N TYR A 856 22.45 -7.72 -19.19
CA TYR A 856 23.10 -7.60 -17.87
C TYR A 856 22.31 -6.69 -16.93
N LEU A 857 21.93 -5.48 -17.39
CA LEU A 857 21.13 -4.55 -16.59
C LEU A 857 19.76 -5.13 -16.24
N GLN A 858 19.11 -5.80 -17.19
CA GLN A 858 17.87 -6.52 -16.92
C GLN A 858 18.08 -7.61 -15.84
N CYS A 859 19.16 -8.40 -15.93
CA CYS A 859 19.52 -9.41 -14.94
C CYS A 859 19.74 -8.82 -13.53
N LEU A 860 20.46 -7.69 -13.42
CA LEU A 860 20.67 -6.98 -12.15
C LEU A 860 19.36 -6.49 -11.53
N MET A 861 18.46 -5.95 -12.35
CA MET A 861 17.13 -5.55 -11.89
C MET A 861 16.36 -6.77 -11.36
N HIS A 862 16.48 -7.94 -12.01
CA HIS A 862 15.74 -9.15 -11.62
C HIS A 862 16.20 -9.57 -10.21
N LEU A 863 17.51 -9.62 -9.98
CA LEU A 863 18.08 -9.92 -8.67
C LEU A 863 17.67 -8.90 -7.61
N THR A 864 17.71 -7.61 -7.96
CA THR A 864 17.37 -6.54 -7.01
C THR A 864 15.89 -6.59 -6.62
N GLN A 865 15.00 -6.96 -7.53
CA GLN A 865 13.59 -7.16 -7.22
C GLN A 865 13.37 -8.33 -6.27
N VAL A 866 14.05 -9.46 -6.50
CA VAL A 866 13.97 -10.63 -5.60
C VAL A 866 14.46 -10.25 -4.21
N LEU A 867 15.60 -9.56 -4.11
CA LEU A 867 16.14 -9.05 -2.85
C LEU A 867 15.16 -8.11 -2.13
N THR A 868 14.54 -7.18 -2.86
CA THR A 868 13.57 -6.22 -2.31
C THR A 868 12.33 -6.92 -1.78
N ASN A 869 11.76 -7.85 -2.55
CA ASN A 869 10.60 -8.63 -2.12
C ASN A 869 10.91 -9.48 -0.89
N ALA A 870 12.10 -10.09 -0.85
CA ALA A 870 12.58 -10.83 0.31
C ALA A 870 12.74 -9.93 1.54
N HIS A 871 13.31 -8.73 1.36
CA HIS A 871 13.47 -7.76 2.43
C HIS A 871 12.12 -7.29 2.99
N ASP A 872 11.18 -6.90 2.14
CA ASP A 872 9.87 -6.42 2.59
C ASP A 872 9.04 -7.50 3.28
N LEU A 873 9.22 -8.78 2.90
CA LEU A 873 8.45 -9.88 3.45
C LEU A 873 9.08 -10.50 4.71
N LEU A 874 10.40 -10.76 4.67
CA LEU A 874 11.14 -11.42 5.75
C LEU A 874 11.71 -10.41 6.76
N TYR A 875 12.08 -9.22 6.30
CA TYR A 875 12.73 -8.17 7.08
C TYR A 875 11.93 -6.84 7.20
N PRO A 876 10.57 -6.83 7.29
CA PRO A 876 9.78 -5.59 7.27
C PRO A 876 10.04 -4.65 8.45
N SER A 877 10.38 -5.21 9.60
CA SER A 877 10.85 -4.48 10.80
C SER A 877 11.37 -5.50 11.81
N LYS A 878 12.26 -5.09 12.71
CA LYS A 878 12.83 -5.97 13.74
C LYS A 878 11.75 -6.75 14.51
N SER A 879 10.69 -6.10 14.97
CA SER A 879 9.60 -6.73 15.73
C SER A 879 8.80 -7.72 14.89
N ARG A 880 8.46 -7.36 13.65
CA ARG A 880 7.67 -8.21 12.75
C ARG A 880 8.47 -9.38 12.20
N SER A 881 9.76 -9.20 11.95
CA SER A 881 10.69 -10.27 11.58
C SER A 881 10.84 -11.30 12.69
N ILE A 882 10.97 -10.85 13.95
CA ILE A 882 10.98 -11.75 15.11
C ILE A 882 9.65 -12.49 15.24
N ALA A 883 8.51 -11.80 15.05
CA ALA A 883 7.19 -12.43 15.09
C ALA A 883 7.03 -13.48 13.97
N LEU A 884 7.49 -13.16 12.76
CA LEU A 884 7.45 -14.07 11.60
C LEU A 884 8.38 -15.28 11.81
N ALA A 885 9.58 -15.07 12.35
CA ALA A 885 10.52 -16.13 12.74
C ALA A 885 9.90 -17.11 13.76
N LYS A 886 9.13 -16.59 14.72
CA LYS A 886 8.41 -17.40 15.71
C LYS A 886 7.17 -18.09 15.12
N ALA A 887 6.53 -17.49 14.10
CA ALA A 887 5.33 -18.04 13.48
C ALA A 887 5.64 -19.31 12.67
N GLU A 888 4.78 -20.32 12.77
CA GLU A 888 5.02 -21.64 12.15
C GLU A 888 5.10 -21.63 10.63
N HIS A 889 4.63 -20.59 9.93
CA HIS A 889 4.46 -20.59 8.47
C HIS A 889 5.51 -19.83 7.65
N TYR A 890 6.60 -19.31 8.25
CA TYR A 890 7.60 -18.55 7.50
C TYR A 890 8.25 -19.35 6.36
N TYR A 891 8.33 -20.68 6.49
CA TYR A 891 8.91 -21.58 5.50
C TYR A 891 8.24 -21.46 4.13
N LYS A 892 6.93 -21.16 4.08
CA LYS A 892 6.20 -20.96 2.80
C LYS A 892 6.81 -19.83 1.98
N HIS A 893 7.19 -18.74 2.65
CA HIS A 893 7.83 -17.60 1.97
C HIS A 893 9.23 -17.96 1.49
N ILE A 894 9.97 -18.75 2.26
CA ILE A 894 11.29 -19.26 1.86
C ILE A 894 11.18 -20.19 0.65
N ASP A 895 10.17 -21.06 0.62
CA ASP A 895 9.89 -21.96 -0.50
C ASP A 895 9.53 -21.16 -1.77
N ASP A 896 8.62 -20.16 -1.66
CA ASP A 896 8.26 -19.27 -2.77
C ASP A 896 9.50 -18.53 -3.35
N PHE A 897 10.41 -18.07 -2.48
CA PHE A 897 11.66 -17.45 -2.92
C PHE A 897 12.66 -18.45 -3.50
N THR A 898 12.66 -19.68 -3.01
CA THR A 898 13.49 -20.77 -3.56
C THR A 898 13.07 -21.07 -5.00
N ASP A 899 11.77 -21.18 -5.25
CA ASP A 899 11.22 -21.36 -6.60
C ASP A 899 11.53 -20.16 -7.49
N THR A 900 11.45 -18.94 -6.95
CA THR A 900 11.81 -17.70 -7.67
C THR A 900 13.29 -17.69 -8.06
N LEU A 901 14.20 -18.10 -7.17
CA LEU A 901 15.63 -18.20 -7.44
C LEU A 901 15.95 -19.33 -8.43
N ALA A 902 15.21 -20.44 -8.39
CA ALA A 902 15.33 -21.51 -9.38
C ALA A 902 14.92 -21.02 -10.77
N ALA A 903 13.80 -20.29 -10.88
CA ALA A 903 13.35 -19.68 -12.13
C ALA A 903 14.36 -18.64 -12.65
N PHE A 904 14.93 -17.83 -11.76
CA PHE A 904 16.01 -16.90 -12.11
C PHE A 904 17.20 -17.66 -12.70
N ARG A 905 17.68 -18.72 -12.02
CA ARG A 905 18.79 -19.53 -12.51
C ARG A 905 18.48 -20.15 -13.86
N THR A 906 17.29 -20.72 -14.06
CA THR A 906 16.89 -21.29 -15.35
C THR A 906 16.91 -20.26 -16.47
N ARG A 907 16.50 -19.01 -16.22
CA ARG A 907 16.50 -17.93 -17.22
C ARG A 907 17.91 -17.49 -17.60
N TRP A 908 18.81 -17.35 -16.62
CA TRP A 908 20.10 -16.68 -16.83
C TRP A 908 21.31 -17.62 -16.90
N GLN A 909 21.18 -18.89 -16.52
CA GLN A 909 22.30 -19.86 -16.53
C GLN A 909 22.94 -20.10 -17.90
N SER A 910 22.20 -19.90 -18.99
CA SER A 910 22.72 -20.05 -20.35
C SER A 910 23.40 -18.78 -20.87
N LYS A 911 23.21 -17.64 -20.20
CA LYS A 911 23.81 -16.37 -20.58
C LYS A 911 25.18 -16.24 -19.92
N VAL A 912 26.19 -15.90 -20.73
CA VAL A 912 27.57 -15.73 -20.26
C VAL A 912 28.13 -14.43 -20.84
N TRP A 913 28.57 -13.53 -19.97
CA TRP A 913 29.29 -12.31 -20.32
C TRP A 913 30.79 -12.58 -20.17
N ARG A 914 31.59 -12.33 -21.22
CA ARG A 914 32.99 -12.78 -21.27
C ARG A 914 33.98 -11.68 -20.91
N THR A 915 33.58 -10.42 -21.06
CA THR A 915 34.44 -9.26 -20.82
C THR A 915 34.43 -8.87 -19.34
N TYR A 916 35.59 -8.95 -18.67
CA TYR A 916 35.76 -8.61 -17.25
C TYR A 916 34.85 -9.50 -16.33
N PRO A 917 35.04 -9.67 -15.01
CA PRO A 917 34.28 -10.69 -14.25
C PRO A 917 32.79 -10.35 -14.01
N ILE A 918 32.07 -9.82 -15.00
CA ILE A 918 30.62 -9.52 -14.98
C ILE A 918 29.83 -10.79 -14.63
N ASN A 919 30.12 -11.90 -15.32
CA ASN A 919 29.45 -13.17 -15.07
C ASN A 919 29.59 -13.57 -13.59
N GLU A 920 30.79 -13.39 -13.06
CA GLU A 920 31.13 -13.76 -11.68
C GLU A 920 30.45 -12.80 -10.70
N CYS A 921 30.39 -11.50 -10.99
CA CYS A 921 29.62 -10.53 -10.20
C CYS A 921 28.12 -10.86 -10.15
N VAL A 922 27.52 -11.29 -11.26
CA VAL A 922 26.10 -11.72 -11.30
C VAL A 922 25.88 -12.93 -10.39
N TRP A 923 26.73 -13.96 -10.50
CA TRP A 923 26.56 -15.18 -9.71
C TRP A 923 26.88 -14.96 -8.23
N ILE A 924 27.88 -14.13 -7.90
CA ILE A 924 28.13 -13.68 -6.53
C ILE A 924 26.89 -12.96 -5.97
N SER A 925 26.29 -12.06 -6.75
CA SER A 925 25.06 -11.34 -6.34
C SER A 925 23.89 -12.30 -6.15
N PHE A 926 23.70 -13.26 -7.05
CA PHE A 926 22.69 -14.33 -6.91
C PHE A 926 22.90 -15.14 -5.63
N HIS A 927 24.13 -15.56 -5.35
CA HIS A 927 24.46 -16.31 -4.15
C HIS A 927 24.29 -15.48 -2.88
N HIS A 928 24.60 -14.18 -2.94
CA HIS A 928 24.33 -13.25 -1.85
C HIS A 928 22.83 -13.14 -1.55
N VAL A 929 21.98 -12.91 -2.56
CA VAL A 929 20.52 -12.85 -2.37
C VAL A 929 19.98 -14.17 -1.81
N ARG A 930 20.47 -15.31 -2.32
CA ARG A 930 20.12 -16.63 -1.81
C ARG A 930 20.51 -16.79 -0.34
N LEU A 931 21.73 -16.39 0.02
CA LEU A 931 22.20 -16.43 1.40
C LEU A 931 21.39 -15.50 2.30
N TYR A 932 21.06 -14.29 1.84
CA TYR A 932 20.27 -13.31 2.57
C TYR A 932 18.87 -13.83 2.93
N ILE A 933 18.23 -14.54 1.99
CA ILE A 933 16.93 -15.19 2.19
C ILE A 933 17.05 -16.33 3.20
N TYR A 934 18.06 -17.20 3.06
CA TYR A 934 18.24 -18.34 3.96
C TYR A 934 18.77 -17.97 5.35
N ALA A 935 19.45 -16.82 5.48
CA ALA A 935 19.86 -16.28 6.78
C ALA A 935 18.65 -16.03 7.68
N PHE A 936 17.47 -15.69 7.12
CA PHE A 936 16.24 -15.56 7.89
C PHE A 936 15.84 -16.88 8.54
N SER A 937 15.95 -18.00 7.81
CA SER A 937 15.67 -19.34 8.34
C SER A 937 16.61 -19.70 9.50
N LEU A 938 17.88 -19.33 9.39
CA LEU A 938 18.87 -19.51 10.46
C LEU A 938 18.55 -18.64 11.68
N GLN A 939 18.19 -17.37 11.47
CA GLN A 939 17.77 -16.47 12.55
C GLN A 939 16.50 -16.98 13.24
N ALA A 940 15.51 -17.43 12.47
CA ALA A 940 14.27 -18.00 12.97
C ALA A 940 14.52 -19.26 13.80
N TYR A 941 15.46 -20.07 13.35
CA TYR A 941 15.93 -21.25 14.08
C TYR A 941 16.55 -20.88 15.44
N MET A 942 17.47 -19.91 15.47
CA MET A 942 18.09 -19.46 16.72
C MET A 942 17.06 -18.90 17.71
N GLN A 943 16.11 -18.09 17.22
CA GLN A 943 15.03 -17.51 18.04
C GLN A 943 14.13 -18.59 18.67
N ARG A 944 13.90 -19.72 17.98
CA ARG A 944 13.15 -20.86 18.51
C ARG A 944 13.98 -21.70 19.48
N ALA A 945 15.28 -21.83 19.25
CA ALA A 945 16.19 -22.51 20.18
C ALA A 945 16.20 -21.83 21.56
N ASP A 946 16.13 -20.49 21.61
CA ASP A 946 16.04 -19.75 22.86
C ASP A 946 14.70 -19.97 23.60
N VAL A 947 13.59 -20.14 22.89
CA VAL A 947 12.31 -20.55 23.48
C VAL A 947 12.43 -21.94 24.11
N LEU A 948 13.11 -22.88 23.42
CA LEU A 948 13.35 -24.21 23.97
C LEU A 948 14.25 -24.15 25.21
N ARG A 949 15.29 -23.31 25.22
CA ARG A 949 16.15 -23.06 26.39
C ARG A 949 15.37 -22.51 27.57
N LEU A 950 14.49 -21.53 27.35
CA LEU A 950 13.63 -20.96 28.39
C LEU A 950 12.64 -22.00 28.94
N ALA A 951 12.05 -22.83 28.07
CA ALA A 951 11.16 -23.92 28.49
C ALA A 951 11.91 -24.95 29.33
N ILE A 952 13.13 -25.34 28.90
CA ILE A 952 13.99 -26.28 29.63
C ILE A 952 14.41 -25.68 30.98
N GLY A 953 14.87 -24.42 31.01
CA GLY A 953 15.27 -23.74 32.23
C GLY A 953 14.15 -23.58 33.26
N ARG A 954 12.88 -23.55 32.84
CA ARG A 954 11.72 -23.55 33.74
C ARG A 954 11.31 -24.96 34.19
N LEU A 955 11.41 -25.95 33.31
CA LEU A 955 10.98 -27.33 33.59
C LEU A 955 12.03 -28.12 34.39
N GLN A 956 13.33 -27.85 34.20
CA GLN A 956 14.43 -28.59 34.83
C GLN A 956 14.51 -28.40 36.37
N PRO A 957 14.35 -27.19 36.95
CA PRO A 957 14.36 -26.99 38.40
C PRO A 957 13.14 -27.59 39.10
N SER A 958 12.02 -27.71 38.38
CA SER A 958 10.74 -28.18 38.93
C SER A 958 10.61 -29.71 39.00
N GLY A 959 11.56 -30.46 38.46
CA GLY A 959 11.45 -31.91 38.29
C GLY A 959 10.36 -32.34 37.29
N ALA A 960 9.64 -31.41 36.66
CA ALA A 960 8.48 -31.71 35.81
C ALA A 960 8.83 -32.52 34.55
N PHE A 961 10.10 -32.55 34.14
CA PHE A 961 10.57 -33.37 33.01
C PHE A 961 10.29 -34.87 33.20
N SER A 962 10.37 -35.39 34.42
CA SER A 962 10.07 -36.80 34.72
C SER A 962 8.56 -37.11 34.72
N SER A 963 7.72 -36.08 34.78
CA SER A 963 6.26 -36.17 34.79
C SER A 963 5.60 -35.89 33.43
N LEU A 964 6.39 -35.50 32.42
CA LEU A 964 5.87 -35.21 31.09
C LEU A 964 5.40 -36.51 30.42
N PRO A 965 4.18 -36.54 29.84
CA PRO A 965 3.74 -37.65 29.02
C PRO A 965 4.72 -37.92 27.86
N LEU A 966 4.94 -39.19 27.53
CA LEU A 966 5.93 -39.66 26.54
C LEU A 966 5.92 -38.87 25.23
N ARG A 967 4.75 -38.46 24.74
CA ARG A 967 4.63 -37.64 23.50
C ARG A 967 5.36 -36.30 23.58
N TYR A 968 5.31 -35.63 24.74
CA TYR A 968 5.99 -34.34 24.94
C TYR A 968 7.49 -34.54 25.19
N PHE A 969 7.85 -35.60 25.93
CA PHE A 969 9.24 -36.00 26.08
C PHE A 969 9.90 -36.31 24.73
N LEU A 970 9.20 -37.01 23.83
CA LEU A 970 9.65 -37.26 22.46
C LEU A 970 9.78 -35.96 21.65
N PHE A 971 8.90 -34.98 21.79
CA PHE A 971 9.06 -33.69 21.11
C PHE A 971 10.31 -32.93 21.59
N PHE A 972 10.59 -32.94 22.90
CA PHE A 972 11.83 -32.36 23.44
C PHE A 972 13.07 -33.12 22.96
N ASN A 973 13.02 -34.45 22.89
CA ASN A 973 14.13 -35.27 22.45
C ASN A 973 14.40 -35.13 20.93
N HIS A 974 13.35 -35.10 20.10
CA HIS A 974 13.46 -34.76 18.67
C HIS A 974 14.00 -33.34 18.46
N ALA A 975 13.52 -32.36 19.24
CA ALA A 975 14.04 -31.00 19.20
C ALA A 975 15.51 -30.92 19.65
N ALA A 976 15.92 -31.70 20.67
CA ALA A 976 17.30 -31.77 21.16
C ALA A 976 18.25 -32.45 20.16
N VAL A 977 17.84 -33.56 19.54
CA VAL A 977 18.59 -34.23 18.46
C VAL A 977 18.70 -33.34 17.22
N PHE A 978 17.65 -32.59 16.90
CA PHE A 978 17.66 -31.59 15.83
C PHE A 978 18.56 -30.39 16.17
N LEU A 979 18.58 -29.94 17.43
CA LEU A 979 19.52 -28.94 17.96
C LEU A 979 20.97 -29.42 17.98
N LEU A 980 21.22 -30.70 18.25
CA LEU A 980 22.54 -31.32 18.14
C LEU A 980 23.05 -31.30 16.71
N LYS A 981 22.20 -31.68 15.74
CA LYS A 981 22.54 -31.61 14.32
C LYS A 981 22.84 -30.18 13.86
N ALA A 982 22.10 -29.18 14.35
CA ALA A 982 22.37 -27.77 14.02
C ALA A 982 23.58 -27.18 14.77
N SER A 983 23.91 -27.68 15.96
CA SER A 983 25.09 -27.24 16.73
C SER A 983 26.43 -27.63 16.10
N VAL A 984 26.39 -28.53 15.11
CA VAL A 984 27.53 -28.86 14.24
C VAL A 984 27.71 -27.80 13.15
N VAL A 985 26.64 -27.10 12.76
CA VAL A 985 26.61 -26.10 11.69
C VAL A 985 26.78 -24.66 12.22
N VAL A 986 26.44 -24.40 13.49
CA VAL A 986 26.49 -23.06 14.11
C VAL A 986 27.51 -23.05 15.26
N PRO A 987 28.37 -22.00 15.38
CA PRO A 987 29.33 -21.89 16.47
C PRO A 987 28.62 -21.56 17.79
N LEU A 988 28.21 -22.59 18.53
CA LEU A 988 27.67 -22.45 19.88
C LEU A 988 28.79 -22.48 20.94
N PRO A 989 28.69 -21.65 22.00
CA PRO A 989 29.54 -21.72 23.19
C PRO A 989 29.62 -23.14 23.79
N GLN A 990 30.80 -23.51 24.27
CA GLN A 990 31.08 -24.86 24.79
C GLN A 990 30.20 -25.26 25.99
N SER A 991 29.78 -24.30 26.80
CA SER A 991 28.81 -24.49 27.88
C SER A 991 27.45 -24.96 27.36
N GLN A 992 26.97 -24.37 26.27
CA GLN A 992 25.69 -24.69 25.65
C GLN A 992 25.73 -26.03 24.92
N LYS A 993 26.84 -26.36 24.27
CA LYS A 993 27.06 -27.70 23.68
C LYS A 993 26.97 -28.80 24.74
N ARG A 994 27.57 -28.58 25.93
CA ARG A 994 27.48 -29.51 27.06
C ARG A 994 26.05 -29.67 27.57
N THR A 995 25.28 -28.59 27.70
CA THR A 995 23.87 -28.67 28.12
C THR A 995 23.02 -29.46 27.13
N ILE A 996 23.21 -29.26 25.82
CA ILE A 996 22.47 -30.00 24.78
C ILE A 996 22.85 -31.50 24.80
N LEU A 997 24.14 -31.81 24.96
CA LEU A 997 24.61 -33.21 25.11
C LEU A 997 24.02 -33.88 26.36
N HIS A 998 23.89 -33.14 27.46
CA HIS A 998 23.31 -33.63 28.71
C HIS A 998 21.78 -33.83 28.63
N LEU A 999 21.11 -33.16 27.69
CA LEU A 999 19.68 -33.35 27.38
C LEU A 999 19.44 -34.54 26.43
N ALA A 1000 20.41 -34.86 25.58
CA ALA A 1000 20.35 -35.98 24.65
C ALA A 1000 20.88 -37.30 25.23
N SER A 1001 21.66 -37.26 26.30
CA SER A 1001 22.04 -38.47 27.03
C SER A 1001 20.84 -39.00 27.81
N PRO A 1002 20.54 -40.31 27.76
CA PRO A 1002 19.55 -40.89 28.64
C PRO A 1002 19.98 -40.62 30.09
N ALA A 1003 19.09 -40.03 30.88
CA ALA A 1003 19.31 -39.97 32.32
C ALA A 1003 19.33 -41.42 32.84
N ASP A 1004 20.49 -41.88 33.29
CA ASP A 1004 20.62 -43.07 34.11
C ASP A 1004 19.81 -42.86 35.40
N GLN A 1005 18.53 -43.22 35.38
CA GLN A 1005 17.78 -43.69 36.54
C GLN A 1005 16.40 -44.23 36.15
N ALA A 1006 16.31 -45.56 36.18
CA ALA A 1006 15.13 -46.38 36.46
C ALA A 1006 13.82 -46.01 35.74
N HIS A 1007 13.59 -46.59 34.57
CA HIS A 1007 12.53 -47.59 34.36
C HIS A 1007 12.59 -48.12 32.91
N SER A 1008 12.45 -49.42 32.77
CA SER A 1008 12.53 -50.25 31.56
C SER A 1008 11.77 -49.68 30.36
N TYR A 1009 12.52 -49.17 29.37
CA TYR A 1009 12.08 -48.98 27.99
C TYR A 1009 13.13 -49.59 27.03
N PRO A 1010 12.74 -49.99 25.80
CA PRO A 1010 13.55 -50.84 24.96
C PRO A 1010 14.88 -50.17 24.58
N ASP A 1011 15.92 -50.99 24.50
CA ASP A 1011 17.27 -50.61 24.09
C ASP A 1011 17.25 -49.80 22.78
N LEU A 1012 17.91 -48.63 22.79
CA LEU A 1012 18.01 -47.72 21.63
C LEU A 1012 18.63 -48.39 20.40
N SER A 1013 19.40 -49.46 20.61
CA SER A 1013 19.94 -50.32 19.54
C SER A 1013 18.82 -51.01 18.73
N SER A 1014 17.71 -51.37 19.37
CA SER A 1014 16.56 -52.03 18.71
C SER A 1014 15.72 -51.05 17.88
N ILE A 1015 15.69 -49.77 18.26
CA ILE A 1015 15.01 -48.70 17.52
C ILE A 1015 15.85 -48.24 16.33
N LEU A 1016 17.18 -48.13 16.51
CA LEU A 1016 18.12 -47.80 15.44
C LEU A 1016 18.19 -48.89 14.36
N GLY A 1017 18.09 -50.17 14.74
CA GLY A 1017 18.01 -51.29 13.78
C GLY A 1017 16.70 -51.35 12.98
N SER A 1018 15.63 -50.71 13.45
CA SER A 1018 14.34 -50.66 12.74
C SER A 1018 14.22 -49.51 11.71
N MET A 1019 15.20 -48.59 11.69
CA MET A 1019 15.26 -47.46 10.74
C MET A 1019 15.87 -47.81 9.37
N GLU A 1020 16.18 -49.08 9.08
CA GLU A 1020 16.54 -49.53 7.72
C GLU A 1020 15.34 -49.67 6.77
N THR A 1021 14.13 -49.34 7.21
CA THR A 1021 13.02 -49.09 6.30
C THR A 1021 12.91 -47.60 6.00
N PRO A 1022 12.94 -47.17 4.72
CA PRO A 1022 12.88 -45.77 4.38
C PRO A 1022 11.48 -45.26 4.73
N PHE A 1023 11.39 -44.54 5.85
CA PHE A 1023 10.28 -43.65 6.10
C PHE A 1023 10.38 -42.60 5.00
N VAL A 1024 9.63 -42.76 3.91
CA VAL A 1024 9.52 -41.78 2.82
C VAL A 1024 8.92 -40.52 3.42
N PRO A 1025 9.72 -39.47 3.66
CA PRO A 1025 9.15 -38.17 3.95
C PRO A 1025 8.82 -37.64 2.55
N GLU A 1026 7.58 -37.23 2.29
CA GLU A 1026 7.31 -36.49 1.05
C GLU A 1026 8.07 -35.15 1.13
N ARG A 1027 9.33 -35.24 0.66
CA ARG A 1027 10.40 -34.27 0.39
C ARG A 1027 10.93 -33.44 1.57
N PRO A 1028 11.95 -33.94 2.30
CA PRO A 1028 12.81 -33.12 3.13
C PRO A 1028 14.00 -32.56 2.33
N PHE A 1029 14.42 -31.37 2.74
CA PHE A 1029 15.66 -30.62 2.47
C PHE A 1029 16.94 -31.44 2.16
N HIS A 1030 17.00 -32.14 1.03
CA HIS A 1030 18.14 -32.99 0.69
C HIS A 1030 19.39 -32.23 0.18
N ASN A 1031 19.28 -30.95 -0.20
CA ASN A 1031 20.42 -30.24 -0.78
C ASN A 1031 21.07 -29.17 0.11
N VAL A 1032 20.45 -28.73 1.19
CA VAL A 1032 20.96 -27.57 1.93
C VAL A 1032 22.22 -27.92 2.75
N ALA A 1033 22.28 -29.09 3.39
CA ALA A 1033 23.45 -29.49 4.17
C ALA A 1033 24.65 -29.84 3.28
N ALA A 1034 24.43 -30.65 2.22
CA ALA A 1034 25.50 -31.06 1.31
C ALA A 1034 26.06 -29.88 0.46
N GLU A 1035 25.22 -28.89 0.10
CA GLU A 1035 25.69 -27.70 -0.63
C GLU A 1035 26.34 -26.65 0.30
N ILE A 1036 25.98 -26.61 1.59
CA ILE A 1036 26.68 -25.79 2.59
C ILE A 1036 28.08 -26.35 2.85
N ASP A 1037 28.24 -27.68 2.93
CA ASP A 1037 29.56 -28.32 3.06
C ASP A 1037 30.45 -28.08 1.83
N LEU A 1038 29.84 -27.98 0.63
CA LEU A 1038 30.53 -27.62 -0.61
C LEU A 1038 30.97 -26.15 -0.66
N LEU A 1039 30.15 -25.24 -0.10
CA LEU A 1039 30.43 -23.79 -0.01
C LEU A 1039 31.46 -23.45 1.08
N LEU A 1040 31.60 -24.28 2.11
CA LEU A 1040 32.52 -24.09 3.24
C LEU A 1040 33.84 -24.85 3.09
N GLY A 1041 34.02 -25.66 2.04
CA GLY A 1041 35.25 -26.39 1.77
C GLY A 1041 35.56 -27.51 2.78
N LEU A 1042 34.54 -28.07 3.45
CA LEU A 1042 34.70 -29.02 4.56
C LEU A 1042 34.55 -30.51 4.15
N ALA A 1043 34.38 -30.82 2.87
CA ALA A 1043 34.33 -32.20 2.39
C ALA A 1043 35.73 -32.73 2.05
N PRO A 1044 36.11 -33.96 2.49
CA PRO A 1044 37.29 -34.63 1.98
C PRO A 1044 37.10 -34.91 0.48
N ALA A 1045 38.14 -34.64 -0.31
CA ALA A 1045 38.22 -35.07 -1.70
C ALA A 1045 38.23 -36.59 -1.76
N ASP A 1046 37.05 -37.21 -1.91
CA ASP A 1046 36.84 -38.54 -2.51
C ASP A 1046 35.36 -38.93 -2.43
N VAL A 1047 34.54 -38.44 -3.38
CA VAL A 1047 33.32 -39.14 -3.80
C VAL A 1047 33.24 -39.02 -5.33
N SER A 1048 33.97 -39.91 -6.00
CA SER A 1048 33.87 -40.08 -7.45
C SER A 1048 32.60 -40.85 -7.80
N ILE A 1049 31.74 -40.18 -8.56
CA ILE A 1049 30.71 -40.80 -9.38
C ILE A 1049 31.44 -41.58 -10.48
N ASN A 1050 31.30 -42.91 -10.51
CA ASN A 1050 31.75 -43.72 -11.63
C ASN A 1050 30.54 -44.33 -12.36
N PRO A 1051 30.28 -43.97 -13.62
CA PRO A 1051 29.85 -44.92 -14.64
C PRO A 1051 31.10 -45.62 -15.23
N THR A 1052 30.97 -46.91 -15.49
CA THR A 1052 32.01 -47.84 -15.98
C THR A 1052 32.73 -47.43 -17.29
N PRO A 1053 33.90 -48.05 -17.61
CA PRO A 1053 35.00 -47.40 -18.32
C PRO A 1053 35.13 -47.80 -19.80
N ALA A 1054 35.80 -46.96 -20.58
CA ALA A 1054 36.58 -47.39 -21.74
C ALA A 1054 37.73 -46.41 -22.04
N SER A 1055 38.93 -46.99 -22.02
CA SER A 1055 40.24 -46.56 -22.50
C SER A 1055 40.32 -45.55 -23.67
N ALA A 1056 41.26 -44.62 -23.59
CA ALA A 1056 42.42 -44.55 -24.51
C ALA A 1056 43.39 -43.43 -24.09
N GLU A 1057 44.68 -43.76 -24.13
CA GLU A 1057 45.85 -42.92 -23.91
C GLU A 1057 46.00 -41.82 -24.97
N GLY A 1058 46.74 -40.76 -24.63
CA GLY A 1058 47.28 -39.82 -25.62
C GLY A 1058 47.80 -38.52 -25.02
N ASP A 1059 49.11 -38.47 -24.80
CA ASP A 1059 49.95 -37.29 -24.52
C ASP A 1059 49.52 -36.02 -25.28
N LEU A 1060 49.67 -34.86 -24.61
CA LEU A 1060 50.36 -33.69 -25.19
C LEU A 1060 50.72 -32.69 -24.08
N THR A 1061 52.00 -32.69 -23.76
CA THR A 1061 52.70 -31.65 -23.03
C THR A 1061 52.83 -30.39 -23.91
N GLY A 1062 52.72 -29.21 -23.30
CA GLY A 1062 53.35 -28.00 -23.81
C GLY A 1062 52.47 -26.76 -23.87
N LEU A 1063 52.65 -25.88 -22.87
CA LEU A 1063 52.61 -24.40 -22.89
C LEU A 1063 51.76 -23.84 -21.75
N LEU A 1064 52.42 -23.40 -20.67
CA LEU A 1064 52.31 -22.04 -20.11
C LEU A 1064 53.37 -21.84 -18.97
N PRO A 1065 54.07 -20.69 -18.93
CA PRO A 1065 55.08 -20.33 -17.92
C PRO A 1065 54.44 -19.69 -16.65
N PRO A 1066 55.22 -19.41 -15.60
CA PRO A 1066 54.74 -19.36 -14.22
C PRO A 1066 54.38 -17.95 -13.72
N SER A 1067 53.80 -17.93 -12.51
CA SER A 1067 53.50 -16.80 -11.61
C SER A 1067 52.11 -16.14 -11.76
N ASP A 1068 51.13 -16.77 -11.13
CA ASP A 1068 49.87 -16.13 -10.71
C ASP A 1068 50.08 -15.45 -9.33
N PRO A 1069 49.82 -14.14 -9.18
CA PRO A 1069 49.92 -13.43 -7.91
C PRO A 1069 48.80 -13.77 -6.90
N PHE A 1070 47.80 -14.60 -7.26
CA PHE A 1070 46.65 -14.88 -6.39
C PHE A 1070 46.88 -15.97 -5.34
N ALA A 1071 47.95 -16.76 -5.44
CA ALA A 1071 48.20 -17.87 -4.51
C ALA A 1071 48.73 -17.43 -3.12
N SER A 1072 49.14 -16.17 -2.93
CA SER A 1072 49.68 -15.69 -1.64
C SER A 1072 48.64 -15.07 -0.70
N PHE A 1073 47.38 -14.95 -1.11
CA PHE A 1073 46.34 -14.37 -0.26
C PHE A 1073 45.68 -15.37 0.70
N PHE A 1074 45.89 -16.67 0.50
CA PHE A 1074 45.27 -17.73 1.31
C PHE A 1074 46.24 -18.49 2.22
N SER A 1075 47.51 -18.07 2.32
CA SER A 1075 48.46 -18.63 3.27
C SER A 1075 48.93 -17.57 4.26
N ASN A 1076 48.12 -17.32 5.29
CA ASN A 1076 48.63 -16.88 6.58
C ASN A 1076 47.80 -17.54 7.67
N GLU A 1077 48.50 -18.20 8.59
CA GLU A 1077 48.00 -19.11 9.63
C GLU A 1077 47.24 -18.44 10.79
N ASP A 1078 46.84 -17.17 10.67
CA ASP A 1078 46.18 -16.45 11.75
C ASP A 1078 44.69 -16.19 11.41
N GLY A 1079 43.82 -16.97 12.04
CA GLY A 1079 42.38 -16.98 11.83
C GLY A 1079 41.65 -15.68 12.20
N HIS A 1080 41.62 -14.71 11.28
CA HIS A 1080 40.91 -13.43 11.47
C HIS A 1080 39.75 -13.17 10.48
N LEU A 1081 39.37 -14.10 9.61
CA LEU A 1081 38.24 -13.85 8.69
C LEU A 1081 36.86 -14.00 9.37
N TRP A 1082 36.79 -14.68 10.53
CA TRP A 1082 35.51 -14.97 11.21
C TRP A 1082 35.04 -13.88 12.19
N GLU A 1083 35.87 -12.89 12.54
CA GLU A 1083 35.49 -11.77 13.43
C GLU A 1083 34.64 -10.70 12.73
N ALA A 1084 34.60 -10.66 11.39
CA ALA A 1084 33.81 -9.69 10.66
C ALA A 1084 32.29 -10.00 10.67
N ILE A 1085 31.90 -11.26 10.90
CA ILE A 1085 30.48 -11.66 10.96
C ILE A 1085 29.92 -11.54 12.39
N SER A 1086 30.77 -11.52 13.42
CA SER A 1086 30.34 -11.41 14.82
C SER A 1086 30.29 -9.98 15.37
N SER A 1087 30.73 -8.97 14.62
CA SER A 1087 30.86 -7.57 15.10
C SER A 1087 29.69 -6.65 14.75
N THR A 1088 28.54 -7.19 14.32
CA THR A 1088 27.28 -6.44 14.40
C THR A 1088 26.78 -6.45 15.85
N ASP A 1089 27.45 -5.67 16.69
CA ASP A 1089 27.02 -5.30 18.03
C ASP A 1089 25.65 -4.59 17.94
N MET A 1090 24.58 -5.37 17.99
CA MET A 1090 23.31 -4.88 18.52
C MET A 1090 23.44 -4.83 20.03
N GLU A 1091 23.52 -3.63 20.58
CA GLU A 1091 23.55 -3.36 22.02
C GLU A 1091 22.57 -4.26 22.80
N TRP A 1092 23.14 -5.10 23.68
CA TRP A 1092 22.45 -6.07 24.54
C TRP A 1092 22.56 -5.70 26.03
N SER A 1093 22.47 -4.41 26.39
CA SER A 1093 22.73 -3.96 27.78
C SER A 1093 21.58 -3.28 28.54
N ALA A 1094 20.30 -3.45 28.16
CA ALA A 1094 19.19 -2.80 28.89
C ALA A 1094 17.93 -3.65 29.11
N VAL A 1095 18.07 -4.96 29.41
CA VAL A 1095 16.93 -5.78 29.87
C VAL A 1095 17.36 -6.72 30.99
N ASN A 1096 17.85 -6.16 32.10
CA ASN A 1096 18.14 -6.96 33.29
C ASN A 1096 17.70 -6.34 34.62
N ASP A 1097 16.86 -5.30 34.64
CA ASP A 1097 16.42 -4.67 35.89
C ASP A 1097 14.89 -4.66 36.16
N GLU A 1098 14.06 -5.30 35.34
CA GLU A 1098 12.66 -5.62 35.74
C GLU A 1098 12.20 -6.98 35.18
N LEU A 1099 12.67 -8.05 35.82
CA LEU A 1099 12.09 -9.41 35.90
C LEU A 1099 12.69 -10.10 37.13
#